data_AF-A0A0G4HM07-F1
#
_entry.id   AF-A0A0G4HM07-F1
#
_cell.length_a   1.000
_cell.length_b   1.000
_cell.length_c   1.000
_cell.angle_alpha   90.00
_cell.angle_beta   90.00
_cell.angle_gamma   90.00
#
_symmetry.space_group_name_H-M   'P 1'
#
loop_
_entity.id
_entity.type
_entity.pdbx_description
1 polymer ?
#
loop_
_entity_poly.entity_id
_entity_poly.type
_entity_poly.pdbx_seq_one_letter_code
_entity_poly.pdbx_strand_id
1 'polypeptide(L)'
;MSRPATRLHGSAPEETAGAQELGAQSAQTPDPVLSAAFGHTLTNAQEISYLCSHREGFGLGCVLLHFMRTGRSALPLECLDLSDFSLGARKLRFLLSSLPAGPAPLQTLKCGPGVCTPSSLPVLASFLQRLKSGGEGGGATGGMSCSLKTLIASKCDLNDYPLFFPSLPPSLEFLDLKGNSFRSVSMDSLSAAVTARWLPSLLSLDLSDNPLGPLGVRALASGLAAPLQSLNLARTGAKAKGVEALAKALKEKRVTSLRSLDLEGNDMGAGGFKHLVAGVCEVGAVPLLRVLLLKNNSLSLTPISPGSVQQKRDYAPLSALLSTTQLTELEELDLSENSLFDEQLGVEGAPERVSAAAVVAAGRFPKLRVLKLSDTEMSSEETAAFANALGEGGAPLLEDLDLSGENEGRVGEGEEETGMQALANALHNGRLSQLCRIRLGERLDLSFQHMKAIFEATAHDKTPALRTIEVCISSYVSEMLCDEAVEALARAVGEGKVGKIETLHLDVWAGYLRSATMSSLGRALGSGGASSLRKLKLRCDCPVDDESDGGVVGLAEGLGGGGMPLVEDLDLEVSCASGEGGSALGEVLSTGKAPSLRRVRLTVYDSELLSALCEGLCVGNSPPALMRMELDLQTEYSAGHETAISRLAEGIRSGHISYLQKLSADCRFTSAATAEALGGALTHSGAAMKFLEELFLKFCYGPPAERIQAFFGGILRGSHCLPSLKKLETTPHVHRCSPQLSRLVTAGKVPCLTEMNLNLKDTGLQEMQLLANTLGSPHAASLRRVEVQFCDPDDPPDLDASAKVATFCVALASTYLSKLQVLQVEGIQDRSGSRALCAGLRSGKLSSLRELSLRQISLQSEEAALSEALDAQKLPGLRMLSIYESSLSNDGLKALLNAWTNRTPPPLDLLDLQRNSLSDGGAESLADFLASRRIPSLSKVNLRRNRISHVATVWLRKGFPEMVDS
;
A
#
# COMPACT_ATOMS: atom_id res chain seq x y z
N MET A 1 47.02 -26.99 -8.81
CA MET A 1 48.43 -26.93 -9.23
C MET A 1 48.60 -25.87 -10.30
N SER A 2 49.36 -24.82 -9.97
CA SER A 2 50.40 -24.18 -10.78
C SER A 2 50.25 -24.01 -12.31
N ARG A 3 50.31 -22.73 -12.72
CA ARG A 3 51.29 -22.15 -13.67
C ARG A 3 50.95 -22.02 -15.19
N PRO A 4 51.64 -21.10 -15.92
CA PRO A 4 51.05 -20.09 -16.83
C PRO A 4 51.71 -20.04 -18.24
N ALA A 5 51.42 -19.01 -19.06
CA ALA A 5 52.21 -18.58 -20.25
C ALA A 5 51.70 -17.22 -20.80
N THR A 6 52.45 -16.11 -20.71
CA THR A 6 53.41 -15.49 -21.68
C THR A 6 52.82 -14.83 -22.94
N ARG A 7 53.14 -13.54 -23.09
CA ARG A 7 52.98 -12.66 -24.27
C ARG A 7 53.93 -13.06 -25.41
N LEU A 8 53.60 -12.70 -26.66
CA LEU A 8 54.57 -12.31 -27.71
C LEU A 8 53.91 -11.45 -28.82
N HIS A 9 54.75 -10.59 -29.42
CA HIS A 9 54.54 -9.48 -30.35
C HIS A 9 54.16 -9.83 -31.81
N GLY A 10 53.64 -8.82 -32.54
CA GLY A 10 53.68 -8.72 -34.02
C GLY A 10 53.41 -7.28 -34.53
N SER A 11 54.41 -6.70 -35.20
CA SER A 11 54.54 -5.40 -35.92
C SER A 11 53.65 -5.30 -37.19
N ALA A 12 53.39 -4.21 -37.95
CA ALA A 12 54.03 -2.91 -38.31
C ALA A 12 52.94 -2.03 -39.05
N PRO A 13 53.19 -0.89 -39.75
CA PRO A 13 54.40 -0.04 -39.87
C PRO A 13 54.16 1.49 -39.65
N GLU A 14 55.27 2.22 -39.53
CA GLU A 14 55.37 3.68 -39.67
C GLU A 14 55.40 4.07 -41.16
N GLU A 15 54.69 5.13 -41.54
CA GLU A 15 55.13 6.06 -42.57
C GLU A 15 54.56 7.48 -42.31
N THR A 16 55.42 8.46 -42.56
CA THR A 16 55.43 9.80 -41.99
C THR A 16 54.69 10.87 -42.80
N ALA A 17 54.10 11.80 -42.04
CA ALA A 17 54.07 13.26 -42.25
C ALA A 17 53.41 13.88 -43.50
N GLY A 18 52.26 14.53 -43.25
CA GLY A 18 51.76 15.67 -44.01
C GLY A 18 50.87 16.52 -43.10
N ALA A 19 51.42 17.59 -42.53
CA ALA A 19 50.73 18.50 -41.63
C ALA A 19 49.78 19.43 -42.40
N GLN A 20 48.51 19.50 -41.98
CA GLN A 20 47.68 20.70 -42.11
C GLN A 20 46.67 20.76 -40.96
N GLU A 21 46.72 21.89 -40.26
CA GLU A 21 46.16 22.24 -38.95
C GLU A 21 44.72 21.80 -38.69
N LEU A 22 44.54 20.93 -37.69
CA LEU A 22 43.27 20.65 -37.03
C LEU A 22 43.01 21.72 -35.95
N GLY A 23 41.90 22.43 -36.09
CA GLY A 23 41.32 23.26 -35.03
C GLY A 23 40.97 22.38 -33.83
N ALA A 24 41.74 22.53 -32.76
CA ALA A 24 41.57 21.83 -31.50
C ALA A 24 40.22 22.15 -30.84
N GLN A 25 39.41 21.11 -30.58
CA GLN A 25 38.50 21.11 -29.45
C GLN A 25 38.97 20.01 -28.50
N SER A 26 39.54 20.42 -27.35
CA SER A 26 40.05 19.54 -26.32
C SER A 26 38.90 18.76 -25.67
N ALA A 27 38.79 17.46 -25.94
CA ALA A 27 38.17 16.55 -24.98
C ALA A 27 39.13 16.46 -23.78
N GLN A 28 38.79 17.15 -22.68
CA GLN A 28 39.58 17.10 -21.46
C GLN A 28 39.56 15.66 -20.92
N THR A 29 40.74 15.10 -20.66
CA THR A 29 40.91 13.82 -19.96
C THR A 29 40.37 13.94 -18.53
N PRO A 30 39.68 12.91 -17.99
CA PRO A 30 39.17 12.95 -16.62
C PRO A 30 40.31 13.24 -15.64
N ASP A 31 40.06 14.13 -14.68
CA ASP A 31 41.07 14.55 -13.71
C ASP A 31 41.23 13.41 -12.67
N PRO A 32 42.39 12.73 -12.62
CA PRO A 32 42.59 11.59 -11.74
C PRO A 32 42.51 11.96 -10.25
N VAL A 33 42.75 13.23 -9.89
CA VAL A 33 42.68 13.71 -8.50
C VAL A 33 41.23 13.96 -8.09
N LEU A 34 40.41 14.56 -8.97
CA LEU A 34 38.97 14.75 -8.70
C LEU A 34 38.22 13.42 -8.70
N SER A 35 38.55 12.51 -9.63
CA SER A 35 37.99 11.16 -9.64
C SER A 35 38.41 10.35 -8.42
N ALA A 36 39.63 10.50 -7.90
CA ALA A 36 40.06 9.86 -6.65
C ALA A 36 39.41 10.50 -5.40
N ALA A 37 39.32 11.83 -5.33
CA ALA A 37 38.78 12.54 -4.17
C ALA A 37 37.29 12.27 -3.93
N PHE A 38 36.49 12.19 -5.00
CA PHE A 38 35.06 11.87 -4.90
C PHE A 38 34.77 10.38 -5.04
N GLY A 39 35.60 9.62 -5.75
CA GLY A 39 35.39 8.17 -5.97
C GLY A 39 35.51 7.32 -4.69
N HIS A 40 36.20 7.80 -3.66
CA HIS A 40 36.28 7.12 -2.35
C HIS A 40 35.09 7.44 -1.41
N THR A 41 34.34 8.51 -1.66
CA THR A 41 33.25 8.98 -0.77
C THR A 41 31.86 8.96 -1.38
N LEU A 42 31.76 8.98 -2.72
CA LEU A 42 30.52 9.02 -3.48
C LEU A 42 30.57 7.92 -4.54
N THR A 43 30.07 6.75 -4.20
CA THR A 43 30.29 5.51 -4.95
C THR A 43 29.13 5.16 -5.89
N ASN A 44 27.96 5.79 -5.75
CA ASN A 44 26.76 5.42 -6.49
C ASN A 44 25.85 6.61 -6.87
N ALA A 45 24.96 6.39 -7.83
CA ALA A 45 24.00 7.39 -8.32
C ALA A 45 22.95 7.81 -7.28
N GLN A 46 22.73 7.01 -6.23
CA GLN A 46 21.78 7.31 -5.15
C GLN A 46 22.30 8.46 -4.28
N GLU A 47 23.59 8.48 -3.95
CA GLU A 47 24.19 9.55 -3.16
C GLU A 47 24.20 10.88 -3.94
N ILE A 48 24.44 10.84 -5.25
CA ILE A 48 24.33 12.04 -6.12
C ILE A 48 22.87 12.54 -6.16
N SER A 49 21.90 11.62 -6.27
CA SER A 49 20.46 11.93 -6.24
C SER A 49 20.03 12.55 -4.90
N TYR A 50 20.53 12.01 -3.78
CA TYR A 50 20.31 12.54 -2.45
C TYR A 50 20.85 13.98 -2.32
N LEU A 51 22.09 14.22 -2.75
CA LEU A 51 22.69 15.56 -2.75
C LEU A 51 21.88 16.55 -3.60
N CYS A 52 21.39 16.12 -4.77
CA CYS A 52 20.59 16.95 -5.66
C CYS A 52 19.18 17.25 -5.14
N SER A 53 18.66 16.44 -4.20
CA SER A 53 17.31 16.59 -3.65
C SER A 53 17.26 17.43 -2.36
N HIS A 54 18.37 17.54 -1.62
CA HIS A 54 18.42 18.19 -0.30
C HIS A 54 19.13 19.54 -0.31
N ARG A 55 18.67 20.46 0.55
CA ARG A 55 19.17 21.85 0.60
C ARG A 55 20.67 21.93 0.92
N GLU A 56 21.15 21.07 1.82
CA GLU A 56 22.52 21.06 2.32
C GLU A 56 23.51 20.53 1.27
N GLY A 57 23.08 19.56 0.46
CA GLY A 57 23.90 18.91 -0.57
C GLY A 57 23.78 19.53 -1.97
N PHE A 58 22.77 20.35 -2.24
CA PHE A 58 22.41 20.78 -3.60
C PHE A 58 23.55 21.44 -4.38
N GLY A 59 24.32 22.30 -3.71
CA GLY A 59 25.46 22.98 -4.33
C GLY A 59 26.54 22.00 -4.79
N LEU A 60 26.89 21.04 -3.93
CA LEU A 60 27.85 19.98 -4.26
C LEU A 60 27.32 19.08 -5.38
N GLY A 61 26.04 18.70 -5.32
CA GLY A 61 25.38 17.93 -6.38
C GLY A 61 25.46 18.61 -7.75
N CYS A 62 25.17 19.92 -7.83
CA CYS A 62 25.29 20.67 -9.09
C CYS A 62 26.73 20.78 -9.60
N VAL A 63 27.72 20.93 -8.71
CA VAL A 63 29.15 20.97 -9.09
C VAL A 63 29.58 19.62 -9.68
N LEU A 64 29.16 18.52 -9.05
CA LEU A 64 29.43 17.17 -9.55
C LEU A 64 28.81 16.94 -10.93
N LEU A 65 27.53 17.28 -11.11
CA LEU A 65 26.86 17.19 -12.41
C LEU A 65 27.54 18.06 -13.48
N HIS A 66 28.02 19.24 -13.12
CA HIS A 66 28.80 20.09 -14.03
C HIS A 66 30.14 19.46 -14.40
N PHE A 67 30.88 18.87 -13.45
CA PHE A 67 32.12 18.16 -13.74
C PHE A 67 31.91 16.97 -14.67
N MET A 68 30.86 16.18 -14.45
CA MET A 68 30.43 15.12 -15.35
C MET A 68 30.11 15.67 -16.75
N ARG A 69 29.36 16.78 -16.83
CA ARG A 69 29.02 17.44 -18.10
C ARG A 69 30.25 17.93 -18.85
N THR A 70 31.29 18.40 -18.15
CA THR A 70 32.54 18.87 -18.76
C THR A 70 33.54 17.75 -19.07
N GLY A 71 33.22 16.48 -18.82
CA GLY A 71 34.12 15.35 -19.03
C GLY A 71 35.24 15.22 -17.99
N ARG A 72 35.18 16.02 -16.91
CA ARG A 72 36.22 16.05 -15.86
C ARG A 72 36.08 14.94 -14.81
N SER A 73 34.94 14.27 -14.75
CA SER A 73 34.71 13.11 -13.88
C SER A 73 33.87 12.05 -14.60
N ALA A 74 34.21 10.78 -14.42
CA ALA A 74 33.51 9.62 -14.99
C ALA A 74 32.62 8.91 -13.95
N LEU A 75 31.87 9.67 -13.13
CA LEU A 75 30.93 9.08 -12.16
C LEU A 75 29.72 8.47 -12.89
N PRO A 76 29.15 7.36 -12.40
CA PRO A 76 27.94 6.77 -12.97
C PRO A 76 26.69 7.59 -12.60
N LEU A 77 25.95 8.08 -13.60
CA LEU A 77 24.64 8.74 -13.41
C LEU A 77 23.60 8.18 -14.39
N GLU A 78 23.38 6.87 -14.32
CA GLU A 78 22.35 6.20 -15.11
C GLU A 78 20.94 6.51 -14.59
N CYS A 79 20.80 6.76 -13.28
CA CYS A 79 19.54 7.07 -12.61
C CYS A 79 19.65 8.37 -11.82
N LEU A 80 18.65 9.24 -11.97
CA LEU A 80 18.47 10.43 -11.15
C LEU A 80 17.13 10.33 -10.42
N ASP A 81 17.20 10.11 -9.11
CA ASP A 81 16.03 10.04 -8.25
C ASP A 81 15.75 11.41 -7.61
N LEU A 82 14.65 12.03 -8.01
CA LEU A 82 14.14 13.29 -7.49
C LEU A 82 12.85 13.10 -6.67
N SER A 83 12.59 11.90 -6.15
CA SER A 83 11.42 11.63 -5.27
C SER A 83 11.36 12.59 -4.08
N ASP A 84 12.49 12.90 -3.46
CA ASP A 84 12.58 13.78 -2.30
C ASP A 84 12.84 15.26 -2.64
N PHE A 85 12.87 15.59 -3.94
CA PHE A 85 13.20 16.94 -4.39
C PHE A 85 12.14 17.95 -3.96
N SER A 86 12.52 18.89 -3.10
CA SER A 86 11.61 19.90 -2.50
C SER A 86 12.10 21.35 -2.66
N LEU A 87 13.06 21.58 -3.56
CA LEU A 87 13.80 22.85 -3.64
C LEU A 87 13.19 23.89 -4.60
N GLY A 88 12.09 23.54 -5.27
CA GLY A 88 11.30 24.43 -6.14
C GLY A 88 11.82 24.57 -7.59
N ALA A 89 10.96 25.14 -8.45
CA ALA A 89 11.12 25.14 -9.90
C ALA A 89 12.42 25.78 -10.42
N ARG A 90 12.91 26.86 -9.78
CA ARG A 90 14.16 27.54 -10.22
C ARG A 90 15.39 26.63 -10.06
N LYS A 91 15.47 25.93 -8.93
CA LYS A 91 16.55 24.98 -8.65
C LYS A 91 16.41 23.73 -9.50
N LEU A 92 15.19 23.26 -9.74
CA LEU A 92 14.94 22.17 -10.69
C LEU A 92 15.42 22.52 -12.10
N ARG A 93 15.13 23.74 -12.57
CA ARG A 93 15.60 24.24 -13.87
C ARG A 93 17.11 24.23 -13.94
N PHE A 94 17.78 24.74 -12.91
CA PHE A 94 19.23 24.75 -12.84
C PHE A 94 19.80 23.33 -12.86
N LEU A 95 19.22 22.42 -12.08
CA LEU A 95 19.60 21.01 -12.02
C LEU A 95 19.48 20.31 -13.38
N LEU A 96 18.30 20.35 -13.99
CA LEU A 96 18.04 19.74 -15.30
C LEU A 96 18.82 20.40 -16.45
N SER A 97 19.23 21.66 -16.29
CA SER A 97 20.12 22.33 -17.22
C SER A 97 21.58 21.92 -17.06
N SER A 98 21.96 21.38 -15.90
CA SER A 98 23.34 20.99 -15.56
C SER A 98 23.66 19.53 -15.88
N LEU A 99 22.67 18.75 -16.31
CA LEU A 99 22.87 17.34 -16.66
C LEU A 99 23.90 17.16 -17.79
N PRO A 100 24.73 16.10 -17.71
CA PRO A 100 25.76 15.80 -18.71
C PRO A 100 25.15 15.42 -20.07
N ALA A 101 25.75 15.91 -21.14
CA ALA A 101 25.49 15.45 -22.51
C ALA A 101 26.72 14.67 -22.98
N GLY A 102 26.64 13.34 -23.06
CA GLY A 102 27.83 12.52 -23.34
C GLY A 102 27.67 11.03 -22.98
N PRO A 103 28.74 10.22 -23.12
CA PRO A 103 28.70 8.76 -23.32
C PRO A 103 28.17 7.90 -22.15
N ALA A 104 27.78 8.51 -21.03
CA ALA A 104 27.01 7.85 -19.96
C ALA A 104 25.71 8.65 -19.72
N PRO A 105 24.74 8.61 -20.66
CA PRO A 105 23.53 9.42 -20.58
C PRO A 105 22.60 8.92 -19.47
N LEU A 106 21.91 9.86 -18.82
CA LEU A 106 20.81 9.57 -17.88
C LEU A 106 19.77 8.67 -18.57
N GLN A 107 19.58 7.45 -18.07
CA GLN A 107 18.62 6.48 -18.61
C GLN A 107 17.29 6.51 -17.85
N THR A 108 17.35 6.74 -16.53
CA THR A 108 16.18 6.74 -15.64
C THR A 108 16.03 8.06 -14.93
N LEU A 109 14.85 8.68 -15.06
CA LEU A 109 14.45 9.84 -14.27
C LEU A 109 13.27 9.45 -13.40
N LYS A 110 13.45 9.52 -12.09
CA LYS A 110 12.36 9.33 -11.13
C LYS A 110 11.97 10.68 -10.54
N CYS A 111 10.70 11.02 -10.65
CA CYS A 111 10.11 12.26 -10.19
C CYS A 111 9.40 12.04 -8.84
N GLY A 112 9.35 13.08 -8.03
CA GLY A 112 8.51 13.15 -6.84
C GLY A 112 7.45 14.25 -6.94
N PRO A 113 6.52 14.32 -5.97
CA PRO A 113 5.50 15.36 -5.92
C PRO A 113 6.05 16.78 -6.03
N GLY A 114 7.25 17.04 -5.48
CA GLY A 114 7.88 18.37 -5.55
C GLY A 114 8.37 18.76 -6.96
N VAL A 115 8.70 17.78 -7.81
CA VAL A 115 9.06 17.97 -9.23
C VAL A 115 7.80 18.18 -10.08
N CYS A 116 6.70 17.54 -9.71
CA CYS A 116 5.44 17.54 -10.44
C CYS A 116 4.45 18.62 -9.98
N THR A 117 4.93 19.65 -9.28
CA THR A 117 4.11 20.82 -8.93
C THR A 117 3.74 21.67 -10.15
N PRO A 118 2.63 22.43 -10.14
CA PRO A 118 2.22 23.30 -11.25
C PRO A 118 3.31 24.28 -11.73
N SER A 119 4.19 24.71 -10.82
CA SER A 119 5.32 25.61 -11.13
C SER A 119 6.53 24.90 -11.74
N SER A 120 6.70 23.60 -11.45
CA SER A 120 7.86 22.80 -11.84
C SER A 120 7.60 21.94 -13.08
N LEU A 121 6.33 21.57 -13.34
CA LEU A 121 5.93 20.83 -14.54
C LEU A 121 6.32 21.50 -15.86
N PRO A 122 6.19 22.82 -16.05
CA PRO A 122 6.69 23.47 -17.27
C PRO A 122 8.21 23.31 -17.45
N VAL A 123 8.96 23.24 -16.35
CA VAL A 123 10.42 23.03 -16.37
C VAL A 123 10.74 21.59 -16.77
N LEU A 124 10.02 20.62 -16.20
CA LEU A 124 10.14 19.21 -16.57
C LEU A 124 9.75 18.98 -18.03
N ALA A 125 8.59 19.47 -18.46
CA ALA A 125 8.12 19.36 -19.83
C ALA A 125 9.10 20.01 -20.83
N SER A 126 9.67 21.18 -20.50
CA SER A 126 10.71 21.80 -21.33
C SER A 126 11.98 20.95 -21.42
N PHE A 127 12.38 20.30 -20.33
CA PHE A 127 13.49 19.35 -20.35
C PHE A 127 13.19 18.15 -21.26
N LEU A 128 12.03 17.51 -21.10
CA LEU A 128 11.63 16.36 -21.92
C LEU A 128 11.49 16.74 -23.41
N GLN A 129 10.95 17.93 -23.73
CA GLN A 129 10.91 18.45 -25.10
C GLN A 129 12.30 18.63 -25.71
N ARG A 130 13.30 19.08 -24.93
CA ARG A 130 14.68 19.20 -25.42
C ARG A 130 15.25 17.84 -25.83
N LEU A 131 14.91 16.79 -25.09
CA LEU A 131 15.29 15.41 -25.42
C LEU A 131 14.63 14.93 -26.72
N LYS A 132 13.44 15.44 -27.06
CA LYS A 132 12.73 15.17 -28.31
C LYS A 132 13.40 15.83 -29.52
N SER A 133 13.87 17.08 -29.40
CA SER A 133 14.43 17.87 -30.51
C SER A 133 15.86 17.51 -30.96
N GLY A 134 16.57 16.64 -30.23
CA GLY A 134 17.97 16.29 -30.51
C GLY A 134 18.22 15.48 -31.79
N GLY A 135 17.18 15.16 -32.57
CA GLY A 135 17.27 14.36 -33.80
C GLY A 135 17.14 15.13 -35.12
N GLU A 136 16.65 16.38 -35.13
CA GLU A 136 16.36 17.11 -36.37
C GLU A 136 16.89 18.55 -36.30
N GLY A 137 18.13 18.76 -36.74
CA GLY A 137 18.67 20.12 -36.94
C GLY A 137 20.19 20.20 -36.88
N GLY A 138 20.85 20.14 -38.03
CA GLY A 138 22.24 20.57 -38.16
C GLY A 138 22.37 22.06 -37.88
N GLY A 139 22.89 22.43 -36.71
CA GLY A 139 23.10 23.83 -36.33
C GLY A 139 23.92 23.99 -35.05
N ALA A 140 25.25 24.05 -35.21
CA ALA A 140 26.30 24.75 -34.44
C ALA A 140 26.20 25.01 -32.91
N THR A 141 25.34 24.35 -32.14
CA THR A 141 25.44 24.27 -30.67
C THR A 141 25.22 22.81 -30.25
N GLY A 142 26.21 22.22 -29.59
CA GLY A 142 26.27 20.77 -29.28
C GLY A 142 24.95 20.22 -28.72
N GLY A 143 24.28 19.41 -29.54
CA GLY A 143 22.98 18.81 -29.24
C GLY A 143 23.06 17.84 -28.06
N MET A 144 22.08 17.95 -27.15
CA MET A 144 21.87 17.03 -26.03
C MET A 144 21.39 15.68 -26.58
N SER A 145 22.28 14.70 -26.73
CA SER A 145 21.91 13.29 -26.92
C SER A 145 21.82 12.60 -25.56
N CYS A 146 20.70 12.81 -24.84
CA CYS A 146 20.36 11.98 -23.68
C CYS A 146 19.20 11.06 -24.08
N SER A 147 19.43 9.75 -24.09
CA SER A 147 18.43 8.74 -24.40
C SER A 147 17.70 8.31 -23.13
N LEU A 148 16.81 9.16 -22.61
CA LEU A 148 16.00 8.81 -21.46
C LEU A 148 15.11 7.61 -21.84
N LYS A 149 15.31 6.48 -21.15
CA LYS A 149 14.59 5.23 -21.39
C LYS A 149 13.43 5.04 -20.42
N THR A 150 13.60 5.46 -19.17
CA THR A 150 12.64 5.24 -18.10
C THR A 150 12.25 6.55 -17.44
N LEU A 151 10.95 6.82 -17.40
CA LEU A 151 10.37 7.93 -16.65
C LEU A 151 9.42 7.36 -15.60
N ILE A 152 9.76 7.55 -14.34
CA ILE A 152 8.92 7.17 -13.19
C ILE A 152 8.35 8.46 -12.60
N ALA A 153 7.05 8.66 -12.72
CA ALA A 153 6.33 9.75 -12.10
C ALA A 153 5.08 9.23 -11.37
N SER A 154 5.24 8.12 -10.65
CA SER A 154 4.20 7.52 -9.82
C SER A 154 3.93 8.37 -8.58
N LYS A 155 2.66 8.43 -8.14
CA LYS A 155 2.21 9.14 -6.93
C LYS A 155 2.72 10.59 -6.88
N CYS A 156 2.73 11.25 -8.04
CA CYS A 156 3.27 12.59 -8.24
C CYS A 156 2.19 13.68 -8.29
N ASP A 157 0.91 13.31 -8.11
CA ASP A 157 -0.26 14.19 -8.22
C ASP A 157 -0.37 14.90 -9.57
N LEU A 158 0.13 14.25 -10.62
CA LEU A 158 -0.06 14.72 -11.99
C LEU A 158 -1.56 14.74 -12.31
N ASN A 159 -2.01 15.86 -12.85
CA ASN A 159 -3.37 16.05 -13.34
C ASN A 159 -3.37 16.16 -14.87
N ASP A 160 -4.50 16.57 -15.46
CA ASP A 160 -4.64 16.79 -16.91
C ASP A 160 -3.82 17.99 -17.43
N TYR A 161 -2.50 17.95 -17.24
CA TYR A 161 -1.57 18.94 -17.74
C TYR A 161 -1.35 18.74 -19.24
N PRO A 162 -1.81 19.68 -20.09
CA PRO A 162 -1.93 19.45 -21.53
C PRO A 162 -0.60 19.29 -22.27
N LEU A 163 0.50 19.75 -21.67
CA LEU A 163 1.84 19.70 -22.31
C LEU A 163 2.70 18.53 -21.83
N PHE A 164 2.23 17.71 -20.90
CA PHE A 164 3.02 16.60 -20.34
C PHE A 164 3.27 15.51 -21.40
N PHE A 165 2.21 14.86 -21.89
CA PHE A 165 2.35 13.77 -22.88
C PHE A 165 3.00 14.21 -24.20
N PRO A 166 2.70 15.39 -24.75
CA PRO A 166 3.39 15.87 -25.96
C PRO A 166 4.89 16.10 -25.77
N SER A 167 5.35 16.26 -24.52
CA SER A 167 6.76 16.44 -24.16
C SER A 167 7.58 15.18 -24.02
N LEU A 168 6.93 14.01 -23.98
CA LEU A 168 7.65 12.76 -23.79
C LEU A 168 8.62 12.48 -24.97
N PRO A 169 9.87 12.07 -24.68
CA PRO A 169 10.87 11.81 -25.70
C PRO A 169 10.63 10.46 -26.41
N PRO A 170 11.05 10.33 -27.69
CA PRO A 170 10.84 9.10 -28.47
C PRO A 170 11.69 7.91 -28.01
N SER A 171 12.76 8.15 -27.23
CA SER A 171 13.63 7.13 -26.67
C SER A 171 13.01 6.36 -25.48
N LEU A 172 11.83 6.77 -25.03
CA LEU A 172 11.23 6.24 -23.82
C LEU A 172 10.75 4.79 -24.05
N GLU A 173 11.27 3.88 -23.23
CA GLU A 173 10.94 2.46 -23.22
C GLU A 173 9.94 2.13 -22.09
N PHE A 174 10.05 2.79 -20.93
CA PHE A 174 9.24 2.54 -19.74
C PHE A 174 8.64 3.84 -19.20
N LEU A 175 7.32 3.87 -19.05
CA LEU A 175 6.57 4.99 -18.50
C LEU A 175 5.70 4.53 -17.33
N ASP A 176 6.10 4.91 -16.11
CA ASP A 176 5.34 4.64 -14.90
C ASP A 176 4.65 5.91 -14.43
N LEU A 177 3.32 5.90 -14.49
CA LEU A 177 2.41 6.99 -14.15
C LEU A 177 1.39 6.56 -13.09
N LYS A 178 1.70 5.50 -12.33
CA LYS A 178 0.80 4.92 -11.34
C LYS A 178 0.40 5.91 -10.24
N GLY A 179 -0.87 5.91 -9.83
CA GLY A 179 -1.33 6.66 -8.66
C GLY A 179 -1.32 8.17 -8.85
N ASN A 180 -1.69 8.65 -10.03
CA ASN A 180 -1.90 10.07 -10.32
C ASN A 180 -3.41 10.37 -10.49
N SER A 181 -3.76 11.57 -10.94
CA SER A 181 -5.14 12.00 -11.19
C SER A 181 -5.46 12.10 -12.69
N PHE A 182 -4.93 11.20 -13.53
CA PHE A 182 -5.18 11.21 -14.97
C PHE A 182 -6.60 10.77 -15.32
N ARG A 183 -7.15 11.32 -16.42
CA ARG A 183 -8.51 11.07 -16.91
C ARG A 183 -8.56 10.99 -18.44
N SER A 184 -9.76 11.08 -18.99
CA SER A 184 -9.99 11.06 -20.44
C SER A 184 -9.18 12.10 -21.22
N VAL A 185 -9.08 13.34 -20.76
CA VAL A 185 -8.33 14.41 -21.47
C VAL A 185 -6.84 14.06 -21.61
N SER A 186 -6.23 13.58 -20.52
CA SER A 186 -4.85 13.09 -20.56
C SER A 186 -4.68 11.89 -21.48
N MET A 187 -5.63 10.96 -21.47
CA MET A 187 -5.59 9.78 -22.32
C MET A 187 -5.80 10.11 -23.80
N ASP A 188 -6.60 11.13 -24.12
CA ASP A 188 -6.70 11.66 -25.48
C ASP A 188 -5.33 12.22 -25.94
N SER A 189 -4.64 12.95 -25.06
CA SER A 189 -3.31 13.48 -25.37
C SER A 189 -2.26 12.38 -25.53
N LEU A 190 -2.29 11.35 -24.69
CA LEU A 190 -1.39 10.19 -24.81
C LEU A 190 -1.71 9.38 -26.07
N SER A 191 -3.00 9.13 -26.33
CA SER A 191 -3.50 8.46 -27.53
C SER A 191 -3.04 9.18 -28.80
N ALA A 192 -3.14 10.50 -28.84
CA ALA A 192 -2.64 11.31 -29.94
C ALA A 192 -1.12 11.17 -30.13
N ALA A 193 -0.34 11.19 -29.04
CA ALA A 193 1.11 11.03 -29.09
C ALA A 193 1.52 9.64 -29.62
N VAL A 194 0.87 8.57 -29.15
CA VAL A 194 1.13 7.20 -29.61
C VAL A 194 0.69 7.02 -31.07
N THR A 195 -0.49 7.52 -31.44
CA THR A 195 -1.00 7.46 -32.83
C THR A 195 -0.07 8.19 -33.79
N ALA A 196 0.47 9.34 -33.38
CA ALA A 196 1.46 10.10 -34.13
C ALA A 196 2.86 9.46 -34.14
N ARG A 197 3.02 8.26 -33.53
CA ARG A 197 4.28 7.51 -33.40
C ARG A 197 5.39 8.30 -32.70
N TRP A 198 5.04 9.18 -31.78
CA TRP A 198 6.02 9.95 -31.00
C TRP A 198 6.74 9.10 -29.96
N LEU A 199 6.19 7.95 -29.60
CA LEU A 199 6.74 7.03 -28.60
C LEU A 199 6.99 5.65 -29.24
N PRO A 200 7.88 5.56 -30.26
CA PRO A 200 8.09 4.33 -31.02
C PRO A 200 8.77 3.23 -30.21
N SER A 201 9.49 3.59 -29.15
CA SER A 201 10.24 2.65 -28.30
C SER A 201 9.47 2.22 -27.05
N LEU A 202 8.23 2.68 -26.83
CA LEU A 202 7.52 2.43 -25.58
C LEU A 202 7.12 0.95 -25.46
N LEU A 203 7.72 0.26 -24.50
CA LEU A 203 7.53 -1.15 -24.21
C LEU A 203 6.64 -1.37 -22.98
N SER A 204 6.62 -0.46 -22.01
CA SER A 204 5.82 -0.60 -20.80
C SER A 204 5.13 0.70 -20.43
N LEU A 205 3.84 0.60 -20.13
CA LEU A 205 3.00 1.69 -19.68
C LEU A 205 2.23 1.26 -18.44
N ASP A 206 2.52 1.89 -17.31
CA ASP A 206 1.75 1.73 -16.06
C ASP A 206 0.89 2.97 -15.80
N LEU A 207 -0.42 2.80 -15.86
CA LEU A 207 -1.43 3.82 -15.57
C LEU A 207 -2.30 3.43 -14.37
N SER A 208 -1.90 2.44 -13.58
CA SER A 208 -2.69 1.93 -12.47
C SER A 208 -2.99 2.99 -11.43
N ASP A 209 -4.05 2.78 -10.66
CA ASP A 209 -4.48 3.72 -9.60
C ASP A 209 -4.75 5.15 -10.14
N ASN A 210 -5.14 5.29 -11.41
CA ASN A 210 -5.62 6.55 -11.97
C ASN A 210 -7.12 6.47 -12.28
N PRO A 211 -7.93 7.49 -11.98
CA PRO A 211 -9.37 7.48 -12.23
C PRO A 211 -9.70 7.73 -13.71
N LEU A 212 -9.21 6.87 -14.62
CA LEU A 212 -9.41 7.01 -16.06
C LEU A 212 -10.89 6.90 -16.45
N GLY A 213 -11.61 6.00 -15.79
CA GLY A 213 -12.98 5.63 -16.14
C GLY A 213 -13.06 4.91 -17.49
N PRO A 214 -14.26 4.47 -17.92
CA PRO A 214 -14.46 3.84 -19.22
C PRO A 214 -14.11 4.77 -20.38
N LEU A 215 -14.33 6.08 -20.25
CA LEU A 215 -13.98 7.06 -21.29
C LEU A 215 -12.47 7.22 -21.44
N GLY A 216 -11.70 7.27 -20.34
CA GLY A 216 -10.24 7.35 -20.41
C GLY A 216 -9.61 6.10 -20.99
N VAL A 217 -10.08 4.91 -20.59
CA VAL A 217 -9.60 3.66 -21.18
C VAL A 217 -9.99 3.55 -22.66
N ARG A 218 -11.18 4.01 -23.05
CA ARG A 218 -11.58 4.10 -24.46
C ARG A 218 -10.69 5.06 -25.26
N ALA A 219 -10.39 6.24 -24.71
CA ALA A 219 -9.50 7.20 -25.34
C ALA A 219 -8.12 6.60 -25.57
N LEU A 220 -7.55 5.96 -24.55
CA LEU A 220 -6.28 5.23 -24.64
C LEU A 220 -6.33 4.12 -25.72
N ALA A 221 -7.34 3.25 -25.66
CA ALA A 221 -7.49 2.12 -26.58
C ALA A 221 -7.59 2.56 -28.05
N SER A 222 -8.19 3.72 -28.32
CA SER A 222 -8.37 4.24 -29.68
C SER A 222 -7.05 4.55 -30.41
N GLY A 223 -5.98 4.90 -29.67
CA GLY A 223 -4.67 5.23 -30.22
C GLY A 223 -3.55 4.28 -29.82
N LEU A 224 -3.89 3.17 -29.15
CA LEU A 224 -2.93 2.15 -28.72
C LEU A 224 -2.35 1.45 -29.97
N ALA A 225 -1.15 1.86 -30.39
CA ALA A 225 -0.44 1.33 -31.58
C ALA A 225 1.09 1.32 -31.39
N ALA A 226 1.54 1.08 -30.16
CA ALA A 226 2.94 1.00 -29.77
C ALA A 226 3.38 -0.48 -29.61
N PRO A 227 4.70 -0.78 -29.64
CA PRO A 227 5.23 -2.13 -29.39
C PRO A 227 5.18 -2.52 -27.89
N LEU A 228 4.08 -2.17 -27.22
CA LEU A 228 3.89 -2.41 -25.79
C LEU A 228 3.99 -3.91 -25.50
N GLN A 229 4.88 -4.23 -24.58
CA GLN A 229 5.05 -5.53 -23.95
C GLN A 229 4.32 -5.61 -22.62
N SER A 230 4.08 -4.50 -21.93
CA SER A 230 3.33 -4.46 -20.67
C SER A 230 2.37 -3.27 -20.64
N LEU A 231 1.12 -3.54 -20.31
CA LEU A 231 0.08 -2.54 -20.10
C LEU A 231 -0.57 -2.79 -18.75
N ASN A 232 -0.39 -1.87 -17.80
CA ASN A 232 -1.05 -1.92 -16.51
C ASN A 232 -2.16 -0.87 -16.40
N LEU A 233 -3.38 -1.35 -16.16
CA LEU A 233 -4.60 -0.58 -16.00
C LEU A 233 -5.35 -0.97 -14.71
N ALA A 234 -4.64 -1.52 -13.71
CA ALA A 234 -5.23 -1.90 -12.44
C ALA A 234 -5.90 -0.71 -11.74
N ARG A 235 -7.11 -0.92 -11.23
CA ARG A 235 -7.92 0.06 -10.48
C ARG A 235 -8.08 1.38 -11.22
N THR A 236 -8.34 1.31 -12.53
CA THR A 236 -8.58 2.49 -13.38
C THR A 236 -10.05 2.81 -13.62
N GLY A 237 -10.95 1.94 -13.15
CA GLY A 237 -12.40 2.08 -13.35
C GLY A 237 -12.80 1.90 -14.82
N ALA A 238 -12.11 1.01 -15.55
CA ALA A 238 -12.37 0.76 -16.97
C ALA A 238 -13.83 0.36 -17.24
N LYS A 239 -14.45 -0.41 -16.34
CA LYS A 239 -15.81 -0.95 -16.46
C LYS A 239 -16.00 -1.72 -17.79
N ALA A 240 -17.22 -2.21 -18.03
CA ALA A 240 -17.52 -2.97 -19.25
C ALA A 240 -17.16 -2.23 -20.55
N LYS A 241 -17.48 -0.93 -20.65
CA LYS A 241 -17.29 -0.12 -21.87
C LYS A 241 -15.82 0.21 -22.17
N GLY A 242 -15.01 0.46 -21.15
CA GLY A 242 -13.57 0.68 -21.34
C GLY A 242 -12.88 -0.59 -21.81
N VAL A 243 -13.22 -1.73 -21.18
CA VAL A 243 -12.69 -3.05 -21.56
C VAL A 243 -13.15 -3.45 -22.96
N GLU A 244 -14.38 -3.15 -23.37
CA GLU A 244 -14.85 -3.35 -24.75
C GLU A 244 -13.97 -2.61 -25.77
N ALA A 245 -13.64 -1.35 -25.51
CA ALA A 245 -12.78 -0.56 -26.38
C ALA A 245 -11.37 -1.14 -26.46
N LEU A 246 -10.81 -1.57 -25.32
CA LEU A 246 -9.50 -2.25 -25.27
C LEU A 246 -9.53 -3.56 -26.07
N ALA A 247 -10.55 -4.39 -25.88
CA ALA A 247 -10.73 -5.64 -26.60
C ALA A 247 -10.80 -5.44 -28.11
N LYS A 248 -11.45 -4.36 -28.57
CA LYS A 248 -11.46 -4.00 -30.00
C LYS A 248 -10.05 -3.71 -30.51
N ALA A 249 -9.22 -2.98 -29.75
CA ALA A 249 -7.83 -2.73 -30.11
C ALA A 249 -6.99 -4.02 -30.18
N LEU A 250 -7.25 -4.99 -29.28
CA LEU A 250 -6.63 -6.32 -29.32
C LEU A 250 -7.02 -7.08 -30.60
N LYS A 251 -8.32 -7.15 -30.94
CA LYS A 251 -8.82 -7.80 -32.16
C LYS A 251 -8.25 -7.20 -33.44
N GLU A 252 -8.04 -5.89 -33.44
CA GLU A 252 -7.41 -5.16 -34.53
C GLU A 252 -5.88 -5.35 -34.56
N LYS A 253 -5.32 -6.21 -33.69
CA LYS A 253 -3.90 -6.61 -33.65
C LYS A 253 -2.95 -5.42 -33.47
N ARG A 254 -3.39 -4.39 -32.73
CA ARG A 254 -2.60 -3.17 -32.55
C ARG A 254 -1.49 -3.29 -31.50
N VAL A 255 -1.56 -4.32 -30.65
CA VAL A 255 -0.61 -4.59 -29.55
C VAL A 255 -0.15 -6.06 -29.50
N THR A 256 0.26 -6.60 -30.64
CA THR A 256 0.71 -8.00 -30.76
C THR A 256 1.99 -8.33 -29.96
N SER A 257 2.73 -7.31 -29.52
CA SER A 257 3.93 -7.47 -28.68
C SER A 257 3.61 -7.66 -27.20
N LEU A 258 2.34 -7.58 -26.79
CA LEU A 258 1.92 -7.58 -25.40
C LEU A 258 2.24 -8.92 -24.73
N ARG A 259 2.96 -8.85 -23.62
CA ARG A 259 3.36 -9.95 -22.75
C ARG A 259 2.66 -9.92 -21.41
N SER A 260 2.26 -8.75 -20.93
CA SER A 260 1.57 -8.58 -19.65
C SER A 260 0.39 -7.61 -19.81
N LEU A 261 -0.77 -8.05 -19.36
CA LEU A 261 -1.98 -7.25 -19.26
C LEU A 261 -2.54 -7.36 -17.85
N ASP A 262 -2.58 -6.23 -17.15
CA ASP A 262 -3.14 -6.13 -15.81
C ASP A 262 -4.39 -5.25 -15.84
N LEU A 263 -5.52 -5.85 -15.47
CA LEU A 263 -6.85 -5.25 -15.40
C LEU A 263 -7.48 -5.44 -14.02
N GLU A 264 -6.69 -5.67 -12.96
CA GLU A 264 -7.19 -5.83 -11.59
C GLU A 264 -8.16 -4.70 -11.19
N GLY A 265 -9.25 -5.01 -10.49
CA GLY A 265 -10.05 -3.99 -9.80
C GLY A 265 -10.78 -3.00 -10.72
N ASN A 266 -11.25 -3.45 -11.89
CA ASN A 266 -11.86 -2.57 -12.90
C ASN A 266 -13.39 -2.65 -13.01
N ASP A 267 -14.05 -3.47 -12.20
CA ASP A 267 -15.52 -3.60 -12.16
C ASP A 267 -16.10 -3.83 -13.57
N MET A 268 -15.48 -4.73 -14.35
CA MET A 268 -15.86 -4.93 -15.75
C MET A 268 -17.12 -5.79 -15.92
N GLY A 269 -17.42 -6.65 -14.94
CA GLY A 269 -18.52 -7.60 -14.99
C GLY A 269 -18.36 -8.63 -16.12
N ALA A 270 -19.31 -9.57 -16.22
CA ALA A 270 -19.36 -10.54 -17.31
C ALA A 270 -19.51 -9.88 -18.70
N GLY A 271 -20.19 -8.73 -18.77
CA GLY A 271 -20.32 -7.97 -20.01
C GLY A 271 -18.97 -7.47 -20.53
N GLY A 272 -18.12 -6.89 -19.69
CA GLY A 272 -16.76 -6.49 -20.07
C GLY A 272 -15.85 -7.69 -20.33
N PHE A 273 -15.94 -8.71 -19.47
CA PHE A 273 -15.14 -9.92 -19.59
C PHE A 273 -15.39 -10.67 -20.91
N LYS A 274 -16.65 -10.75 -21.37
CA LYS A 274 -17.02 -11.28 -22.69
C LYS A 274 -16.23 -10.63 -23.82
N HIS A 275 -16.13 -9.29 -23.80
CA HIS A 275 -15.39 -8.57 -24.83
C HIS A 275 -13.89 -8.84 -24.71
N LEU A 276 -13.34 -8.81 -23.49
CA LEU A 276 -11.95 -9.10 -23.23
C LEU A 276 -11.56 -10.49 -23.76
N VAL A 277 -12.30 -11.53 -23.40
CA VAL A 277 -12.08 -12.91 -23.84
C VAL A 277 -12.13 -13.00 -25.36
N ALA A 278 -13.13 -12.39 -26.00
CA ALA A 278 -13.19 -12.35 -27.45
C ALA A 278 -11.98 -11.61 -28.08
N GLY A 279 -11.34 -10.69 -27.36
CA GLY A 279 -10.14 -9.98 -27.82
C GLY A 279 -8.84 -10.75 -27.60
N VAL A 280 -8.63 -11.33 -26.41
CA VAL A 280 -7.40 -12.09 -26.10
C VAL A 280 -7.37 -13.47 -26.76
N CYS A 281 -8.54 -14.07 -27.01
CA CYS A 281 -8.67 -15.35 -27.70
C CYS A 281 -8.79 -15.22 -29.22
N GLU A 282 -8.73 -14.01 -29.77
CA GLU A 282 -8.70 -13.80 -31.23
C GLU A 282 -7.34 -14.24 -31.78
N VAL A 283 -7.35 -14.96 -32.91
CA VAL A 283 -6.14 -15.58 -33.48
C VAL A 283 -5.10 -14.53 -33.83
N GLY A 284 -3.95 -14.58 -33.14
CA GLY A 284 -2.83 -13.67 -33.34
C GLY A 284 -3.05 -12.25 -32.81
N ALA A 285 -4.05 -12.02 -31.94
CA ALA A 285 -4.22 -10.73 -31.25
C ALA A 285 -3.10 -10.48 -30.23
N VAL A 286 -2.80 -11.46 -29.38
CA VAL A 286 -1.79 -11.37 -28.31
C VAL A 286 -0.93 -12.66 -28.22
N PRO A 287 -0.17 -13.00 -29.27
CA PRO A 287 0.56 -14.27 -29.35
C PRO A 287 1.69 -14.42 -28.32
N LEU A 288 2.12 -13.33 -27.68
CA LEU A 288 3.21 -13.31 -26.70
C LEU A 288 2.73 -13.13 -25.25
N LEU A 289 1.42 -13.19 -24.99
CA LEU A 289 0.86 -12.92 -23.67
C LEU A 289 1.30 -13.99 -22.67
N ARG A 290 1.99 -13.55 -21.63
CA ARG A 290 2.52 -14.36 -20.52
C ARG A 290 1.79 -14.12 -19.21
N VAL A 291 1.33 -12.89 -18.95
CA VAL A 291 0.70 -12.53 -17.68
C VAL A 291 -0.66 -11.91 -17.97
N LEU A 292 -1.72 -12.48 -17.37
CA LEU A 292 -3.08 -11.97 -17.43
C LEU A 292 -3.65 -11.87 -16.01
N LEU A 293 -3.81 -10.64 -15.52
CA LEU A 293 -4.33 -10.37 -14.18
C LEU A 293 -5.74 -9.79 -14.26
N LEU A 294 -6.72 -10.54 -13.77
CA LEU A 294 -8.15 -10.20 -13.78
C LEU A 294 -8.78 -10.20 -12.39
N LYS A 295 -7.94 -10.14 -11.36
CA LYS A 295 -8.35 -10.12 -9.97
C LYS A 295 -9.40 -9.03 -9.69
N ASN A 296 -10.43 -9.36 -8.89
CA ASN A 296 -11.44 -8.41 -8.42
C ASN A 296 -12.16 -7.64 -9.55
N ASN A 297 -12.91 -8.34 -10.39
CA ASN A 297 -13.58 -7.77 -11.56
C ASN A 297 -15.05 -8.18 -11.72
N SER A 298 -15.57 -8.99 -10.79
CA SER A 298 -16.92 -9.54 -10.84
C SER A 298 -17.20 -10.27 -12.16
N LEU A 299 -16.25 -11.10 -12.61
CA LEU A 299 -16.20 -11.64 -13.99
C LEU A 299 -17.43 -12.45 -14.43
N SER A 300 -18.23 -13.01 -13.53
CA SER A 300 -19.46 -13.76 -13.83
C SER A 300 -20.74 -12.90 -13.71
N LEU A 301 -20.64 -11.67 -13.20
CA LEU A 301 -21.80 -10.89 -12.77
C LEU A 301 -22.28 -9.95 -13.88
N THR A 302 -23.56 -10.04 -14.21
CA THR A 302 -24.26 -9.10 -15.10
C THR A 302 -25.39 -8.39 -14.34
N PRO A 303 -25.53 -7.06 -14.41
CA PRO A 303 -26.71 -6.39 -13.85
C PRO A 303 -27.96 -6.76 -14.68
N ILE A 304 -29.06 -7.11 -14.00
CA ILE A 304 -30.33 -7.46 -14.66
C ILE A 304 -30.90 -6.25 -15.43
N SER A 305 -30.66 -5.04 -14.93
CA SER A 305 -30.98 -3.79 -15.60
C SER A 305 -30.00 -2.68 -15.18
N PRO A 306 -29.79 -1.63 -15.98
CA PRO A 306 -28.92 -0.52 -15.61
C PRO A 306 -29.35 0.11 -14.28
N GLY A 307 -28.55 -0.04 -13.23
CA GLY A 307 -28.85 0.46 -11.89
C GLY A 307 -29.63 -0.49 -10.96
N SER A 308 -29.91 -1.72 -11.37
CA SER A 308 -30.46 -2.75 -10.47
C SER A 308 -29.39 -3.28 -9.52
N VAL A 309 -29.75 -3.50 -8.26
CA VAL A 309 -28.89 -4.20 -7.28
C VAL A 309 -28.86 -5.70 -7.55
N GLN A 310 -29.88 -6.24 -8.21
CA GLN A 310 -29.95 -7.65 -8.61
C GLN A 310 -29.02 -7.92 -9.80
N GLN A 311 -28.25 -9.00 -9.70
CA GLN A 311 -27.28 -9.45 -10.68
C GLN A 311 -27.61 -10.88 -11.13
N LYS A 312 -27.39 -11.17 -12.40
CA LYS A 312 -27.50 -12.50 -13.02
C LYS A 312 -26.10 -13.03 -13.34
N ARG A 313 -25.89 -14.33 -13.14
CA ARG A 313 -24.65 -15.02 -13.53
C ARG A 313 -24.57 -15.27 -15.05
N ASP A 314 -23.40 -15.04 -15.62
CA ASP A 314 -23.03 -15.34 -17.01
C ASP A 314 -21.59 -15.90 -17.05
N TYR A 315 -21.49 -17.23 -17.13
CA TYR A 315 -20.21 -17.95 -17.19
C TYR A 315 -19.72 -18.20 -18.63
N ALA A 316 -20.49 -17.80 -19.65
CA ALA A 316 -20.11 -17.97 -21.06
C ALA A 316 -18.69 -17.46 -21.36
N PRO A 317 -18.29 -16.27 -20.85
CA PRO A 317 -16.94 -15.75 -21.10
C PRO A 317 -15.85 -16.59 -20.43
N LEU A 318 -16.09 -17.09 -19.21
CA LEU A 318 -15.15 -17.96 -18.50
C LEU A 318 -14.96 -19.26 -19.29
N SER A 319 -16.06 -19.89 -19.72
CA SER A 319 -16.01 -21.10 -20.55
C SER A 319 -15.20 -20.91 -21.83
N ALA A 320 -15.40 -19.77 -22.50
CA ALA A 320 -14.66 -19.41 -23.70
C ALA A 320 -13.16 -19.17 -23.42
N LEU A 321 -12.81 -18.54 -22.30
CA LEU A 321 -11.42 -18.34 -21.88
C LEU A 321 -10.75 -19.69 -21.60
N LEU A 322 -11.39 -20.54 -20.80
CA LEU A 322 -10.84 -21.83 -20.40
C LEU A 322 -10.82 -22.85 -21.54
N SER A 323 -11.58 -22.62 -22.62
CA SER A 323 -11.57 -23.47 -23.82
C SER A 323 -10.55 -23.02 -24.88
N THR A 324 -9.92 -21.85 -24.72
CA THR A 324 -9.05 -21.26 -25.75
C THR A 324 -7.74 -21.99 -25.98
N THR A 325 -7.33 -22.12 -27.25
CA THR A 325 -6.02 -22.67 -27.65
C THR A 325 -5.01 -21.59 -28.02
N GLN A 326 -5.38 -20.30 -27.92
CA GLN A 326 -4.53 -19.21 -28.40
C GLN A 326 -3.45 -18.78 -27.40
N LEU A 327 -3.74 -18.86 -26.09
CA LEU A 327 -2.86 -18.35 -25.02
C LEU A 327 -1.78 -19.38 -24.63
N THR A 328 -0.96 -19.78 -25.59
CA THR A 328 0.06 -20.83 -25.41
C THR A 328 1.29 -20.37 -24.61
N GLU A 329 1.56 -19.07 -24.60
CA GLU A 329 2.67 -18.45 -23.86
C GLU A 329 2.30 -18.04 -22.43
N LEU A 330 1.06 -18.30 -21.98
CA LEU A 330 0.60 -17.85 -20.67
C LEU A 330 1.36 -18.55 -19.53
N GLU A 331 2.02 -17.75 -18.70
CA GLU A 331 2.83 -18.14 -17.54
C GLU A 331 2.13 -17.80 -16.22
N GLU A 332 1.36 -16.70 -16.15
CA GLU A 332 0.61 -16.27 -14.95
C GLU A 332 -0.83 -15.93 -15.30
N LEU A 333 -1.76 -16.54 -14.57
CA LEU A 333 -3.19 -16.27 -14.63
C LEU A 333 -3.71 -16.00 -13.21
N ASP A 334 -4.26 -14.81 -13.01
CA ASP A 334 -4.88 -14.42 -11.75
C ASP A 334 -6.37 -14.13 -11.98
N LEU A 335 -7.21 -15.00 -11.43
CA LEU A 335 -8.67 -14.90 -11.46
C LEU A 335 -9.26 -14.62 -10.08
N SER A 336 -8.42 -14.27 -9.10
CA SER A 336 -8.81 -14.17 -7.69
C SER A 336 -9.89 -13.11 -7.43
N GLU A 337 -10.60 -13.22 -6.31
CA GLU A 337 -11.69 -12.30 -5.92
C GLU A 337 -12.76 -12.15 -7.02
N ASN A 338 -13.18 -13.29 -7.60
CA ASN A 338 -14.26 -13.35 -8.57
C ASN A 338 -15.12 -14.58 -8.29
N SER A 339 -16.42 -14.40 -8.09
CA SER A 339 -17.38 -15.52 -7.94
C SER A 339 -17.47 -16.33 -9.24
N LEU A 340 -16.63 -17.33 -9.43
CA LEU A 340 -16.53 -18.10 -10.69
C LEU A 340 -17.16 -19.49 -10.57
N PHE A 341 -17.21 -20.01 -9.35
CA PHE A 341 -17.45 -21.42 -9.05
C PHE A 341 -18.54 -21.60 -7.98
N ASP A 342 -19.42 -20.62 -7.82
CA ASP A 342 -20.34 -20.48 -6.69
C ASP A 342 -21.65 -21.29 -6.76
N GLU A 343 -22.07 -21.73 -7.95
CA GLU A 343 -23.28 -22.56 -8.12
C GLU A 343 -22.96 -24.07 -8.08
N GLN A 344 -23.91 -25.00 -8.27
CA GLN A 344 -23.63 -26.44 -8.43
C GLN A 344 -23.66 -26.84 -9.91
N LEU A 345 -22.84 -27.80 -10.34
CA LEU A 345 -22.73 -28.19 -11.76
C LEU A 345 -24.04 -28.86 -12.21
N GLY A 346 -24.64 -28.39 -13.31
CA GLY A 346 -25.82 -29.03 -13.91
C GLY A 346 -27.19 -28.62 -13.36
N VAL A 347 -27.28 -27.59 -12.50
CA VAL A 347 -28.57 -27.05 -12.02
C VAL A 347 -29.31 -26.28 -13.14
N GLU A 348 -30.63 -26.43 -13.23
CA GLU A 348 -31.49 -25.67 -14.16
C GLU A 348 -31.39 -24.15 -13.89
N GLY A 349 -30.59 -23.45 -14.70
CA GLY A 349 -30.37 -22.00 -14.58
C GLY A 349 -28.99 -21.52 -15.05
N ALA A 350 -27.99 -22.41 -15.06
CA ALA A 350 -26.59 -22.09 -15.40
C ALA A 350 -25.99 -23.02 -16.49
N PRO A 351 -26.52 -23.00 -17.72
CA PRO A 351 -26.20 -24.01 -18.76
C PRO A 351 -24.77 -23.97 -19.32
N GLU A 352 -23.97 -22.93 -19.06
CA GLU A 352 -22.64 -22.73 -19.67
C GLU A 352 -21.48 -22.74 -18.66
N ARG A 353 -21.74 -23.16 -17.41
CA ARG A 353 -20.71 -23.21 -16.37
C ARG A 353 -19.65 -24.29 -16.67
N VAL A 354 -18.40 -23.99 -16.34
CA VAL A 354 -17.24 -24.88 -16.53
C VAL A 354 -16.61 -25.20 -15.17
N SER A 355 -16.19 -26.45 -14.98
CA SER A 355 -15.47 -26.89 -13.77
C SER A 355 -14.09 -26.22 -13.66
N ALA A 356 -13.65 -25.94 -12.43
CA ALA A 356 -12.31 -25.45 -12.14
C ALA A 356 -11.19 -26.34 -12.74
N ALA A 357 -11.43 -27.64 -12.91
CA ALA A 357 -10.51 -28.56 -13.59
C ALA A 357 -10.11 -28.10 -15.00
N ALA A 358 -10.98 -27.37 -15.70
CA ALA A 358 -10.69 -26.87 -17.05
C ALA A 358 -9.52 -25.88 -17.09
N VAL A 359 -9.22 -25.20 -15.98
CA VAL A 359 -8.08 -24.27 -15.87
C VAL A 359 -6.76 -25.00 -16.05
N VAL A 360 -6.67 -26.22 -15.53
CA VAL A 360 -5.44 -27.03 -15.47
C VAL A 360 -5.51 -28.28 -16.34
N ALA A 361 -6.55 -28.44 -17.15
CA ALA A 361 -6.71 -29.61 -18.02
C ALA A 361 -5.47 -29.86 -18.90
N ALA A 362 -5.20 -31.12 -19.24
CA ALA A 362 -4.02 -31.50 -20.00
C ALA A 362 -3.87 -30.69 -21.31
N GLY A 363 -2.70 -30.08 -21.50
CA GLY A 363 -2.41 -29.21 -22.65
C GLY A 363 -3.01 -27.81 -22.58
N ARG A 364 -3.80 -27.47 -21.55
CA ARG A 364 -4.25 -26.11 -21.28
C ARG A 364 -3.13 -25.29 -20.67
N PHE A 365 -2.91 -24.08 -21.19
CA PHE A 365 -1.86 -23.16 -20.76
C PHE A 365 -0.52 -23.88 -20.48
N PRO A 366 0.16 -24.42 -21.51
CA PRO A 366 1.27 -25.36 -21.35
C PRO A 366 2.50 -24.77 -20.62
N LYS A 367 2.60 -23.43 -20.53
CA LYS A 367 3.65 -22.70 -19.85
C LYS A 367 3.22 -22.10 -18.51
N LEU A 368 2.03 -22.47 -17.99
CA LEU A 368 1.50 -21.91 -16.76
C LEU A 368 2.38 -22.27 -15.56
N ARG A 369 2.82 -21.24 -14.84
CA ARG A 369 3.69 -21.30 -13.66
C ARG A 369 3.01 -20.72 -12.43
N VAL A 370 2.18 -19.70 -12.59
CA VAL A 370 1.48 -19.03 -11.49
C VAL A 370 -0.02 -19.09 -11.75
N LEU A 371 -0.76 -19.68 -10.82
CA LEU A 371 -2.21 -19.74 -10.87
C LEU A 371 -2.78 -19.29 -9.54
N LYS A 372 -3.56 -18.21 -9.58
CA LYS A 372 -4.26 -17.68 -8.41
C LYS A 372 -5.76 -17.75 -8.63
N LEU A 373 -6.43 -18.50 -7.77
CA LEU A 373 -7.87 -18.72 -7.74
C LEU A 373 -8.42 -18.37 -6.35
N SER A 374 -7.79 -17.42 -5.65
CA SER A 374 -8.24 -17.10 -4.30
C SER A 374 -9.61 -16.42 -4.32
N ASP A 375 -10.49 -16.69 -3.35
CA ASP A 375 -11.85 -16.12 -3.29
C ASP A 375 -12.61 -16.28 -4.61
N THR A 376 -12.55 -17.48 -5.19
CA THR A 376 -13.32 -17.84 -6.39
C THR A 376 -14.58 -18.66 -6.12
N GLU A 377 -14.87 -18.87 -4.83
CA GLU A 377 -16.02 -19.63 -4.30
C GLU A 377 -16.03 -21.11 -4.76
N MET A 378 -14.84 -21.72 -4.91
CA MET A 378 -14.70 -23.13 -5.33
C MET A 378 -15.21 -24.11 -4.27
N SER A 379 -16.22 -24.92 -4.59
CA SER A 379 -16.69 -25.97 -3.68
C SER A 379 -15.64 -27.07 -3.43
N SER A 380 -15.87 -27.93 -2.44
CA SER A 380 -15.04 -29.12 -2.18
C SER A 380 -14.99 -30.04 -3.42
N GLU A 381 -16.13 -30.26 -4.08
CA GLU A 381 -16.21 -31.09 -5.29
C GLU A 381 -15.38 -30.51 -6.45
N GLU A 382 -15.43 -29.20 -6.65
CA GLU A 382 -14.64 -28.54 -7.70
C GLU A 382 -13.16 -28.53 -7.38
N THR A 383 -12.82 -28.41 -6.09
CA THR A 383 -11.45 -28.54 -5.61
C THR A 383 -10.94 -29.95 -5.84
N ALA A 384 -11.78 -30.97 -5.65
CA ALA A 384 -11.44 -32.37 -5.96
C ALA A 384 -11.20 -32.55 -7.47
N ALA A 385 -12.11 -32.05 -8.30
CA ALA A 385 -11.96 -32.12 -9.75
C ALA A 385 -10.69 -31.40 -10.24
N PHE A 386 -10.40 -30.22 -9.69
CA PHE A 386 -9.19 -29.46 -9.95
C PHE A 386 -7.93 -30.22 -9.55
N ALA A 387 -7.89 -30.75 -8.32
CA ALA A 387 -6.76 -31.51 -7.81
C ALA A 387 -6.51 -32.82 -8.57
N ASN A 388 -7.58 -33.51 -8.97
CA ASN A 388 -7.46 -34.71 -9.81
C ASN A 388 -6.87 -34.38 -11.18
N ALA A 389 -7.30 -33.28 -11.81
CA ALA A 389 -6.72 -32.83 -13.08
C ALA A 389 -5.22 -32.51 -12.97
N LEU A 390 -4.78 -31.89 -11.86
CA LEU A 390 -3.34 -31.74 -11.55
C LEU A 390 -2.64 -33.10 -11.39
N GLY A 391 -3.27 -34.04 -10.67
CA GLY A 391 -2.77 -35.40 -10.48
C GLY A 391 -2.64 -36.22 -11.77
N GLU A 392 -3.47 -35.95 -12.77
CA GLU A 392 -3.44 -36.59 -14.09
C GLU A 392 -2.39 -35.99 -15.05
N GLY A 393 -1.65 -34.97 -14.62
CA GLY A 393 -0.59 -34.32 -15.41
C GLY A 393 -0.98 -32.97 -16.00
N GLY A 394 -2.05 -32.35 -15.49
CA GLY A 394 -2.41 -30.97 -15.74
C GLY A 394 -1.37 -29.97 -15.19
N ALA A 395 -1.14 -28.87 -15.92
CA ALA A 395 -0.21 -27.78 -15.54
C ALA A 395 1.14 -28.24 -14.93
N PRO A 396 1.98 -29.02 -15.64
CA PRO A 396 3.17 -29.65 -15.08
C PRO A 396 4.30 -28.68 -14.66
N LEU A 397 4.24 -27.43 -15.12
CA LEU A 397 5.21 -26.37 -14.81
C LEU A 397 4.76 -25.44 -13.69
N LEU A 398 3.68 -25.79 -12.98
CA LEU A 398 3.11 -24.96 -11.92
C LEU A 398 4.10 -24.80 -10.76
N GLU A 399 4.42 -23.54 -10.45
CA GLU A 399 5.36 -23.11 -9.41
C GLU A 399 4.64 -22.42 -8.24
N ASP A 400 3.55 -21.71 -8.49
CA ASP A 400 2.80 -20.96 -7.48
C ASP A 400 1.30 -21.24 -7.63
N LEU A 401 0.69 -21.76 -6.56
CA LEU A 401 -0.73 -22.08 -6.49
C LEU A 401 -1.36 -21.42 -5.26
N ASP A 402 -2.35 -20.58 -5.52
CA ASP A 402 -3.18 -19.96 -4.47
C ASP A 402 -4.64 -20.38 -4.65
N LEU A 403 -5.17 -21.12 -3.66
CA LEU A 403 -6.57 -21.56 -3.59
C LEU A 403 -7.30 -20.99 -2.37
N SER A 404 -6.72 -19.98 -1.71
CA SER A 404 -7.25 -19.40 -0.46
C SER A 404 -8.64 -18.78 -0.67
N GLY A 405 -9.42 -18.60 0.38
CA GLY A 405 -10.65 -17.81 0.33
C GLY A 405 -11.85 -18.48 0.99
N GLU A 406 -12.80 -17.65 1.39
CA GLU A 406 -14.04 -18.08 2.04
C GLU A 406 -14.97 -18.71 0.98
N ASN A 407 -15.18 -20.01 1.07
CA ASN A 407 -16.19 -20.68 0.25
C ASN A 407 -17.57 -20.46 0.89
N GLU A 408 -18.38 -19.49 0.42
CA GLU A 408 -19.78 -19.32 0.86
C GLU A 408 -20.72 -20.45 0.37
N GLY A 409 -20.20 -21.49 -0.27
CA GLY A 409 -20.97 -22.64 -0.70
C GLY A 409 -21.73 -23.22 0.50
N ARG A 410 -23.06 -23.05 0.50
CA ARG A 410 -23.97 -23.70 1.45
C ARG A 410 -23.54 -25.15 1.54
N VAL A 411 -22.91 -25.53 2.66
CA VAL A 411 -22.62 -26.93 2.98
C VAL A 411 -23.98 -27.63 2.91
N GLY A 412 -24.22 -28.35 1.82
CA GLY A 412 -25.33 -29.28 1.76
C GLY A 412 -25.08 -30.29 2.87
N GLU A 413 -26.06 -30.50 3.75
CA GLU A 413 -25.99 -31.58 4.72
C GLU A 413 -25.66 -32.89 3.98
N GLY A 414 -24.42 -33.40 4.14
CA GLY A 414 -23.97 -34.66 3.57
C GLY A 414 -22.95 -34.62 2.41
N GLU A 415 -22.38 -33.46 2.04
CA GLU A 415 -21.26 -33.45 1.08
C GLU A 415 -19.95 -33.97 1.72
N GLU A 416 -19.31 -34.97 1.10
CA GLU A 416 -18.01 -35.46 1.55
C GLU A 416 -16.91 -34.42 1.23
N GLU A 417 -16.14 -34.01 2.24
CA GLU A 417 -15.01 -33.08 2.12
C GLU A 417 -13.80 -33.72 1.39
N THR A 418 -13.95 -34.04 0.11
CA THR A 418 -12.95 -34.77 -0.67
C THR A 418 -11.92 -33.89 -1.37
N GLY A 419 -12.17 -32.57 -1.48
CA GLY A 419 -11.36 -31.64 -2.26
C GLY A 419 -9.90 -31.56 -1.84
N MET A 420 -9.66 -31.26 -0.56
CA MET A 420 -8.30 -31.12 -0.04
C MET A 420 -7.56 -32.45 0.06
N GLN A 421 -8.27 -33.55 0.28
CA GLN A 421 -7.68 -34.88 0.24
C GLN A 421 -7.17 -35.22 -1.17
N ALA A 422 -7.93 -34.87 -2.21
CA ALA A 422 -7.47 -35.03 -3.59
C ALA A 422 -6.22 -34.18 -3.88
N LEU A 423 -6.13 -32.97 -3.32
CA LEU A 423 -4.94 -32.12 -3.44
C LEU A 423 -3.72 -32.73 -2.74
N ALA A 424 -3.90 -33.26 -1.53
CA ALA A 424 -2.85 -33.99 -0.82
C ALA A 424 -2.36 -35.21 -1.63
N ASN A 425 -3.29 -35.95 -2.24
CA ASN A 425 -2.95 -37.07 -3.12
C ASN A 425 -2.18 -36.62 -4.37
N ALA A 426 -2.55 -35.48 -4.98
CA ALA A 426 -1.84 -34.92 -6.13
C ALA A 426 -0.39 -34.51 -5.78
N LEU A 427 -0.17 -33.93 -4.59
CA LEU A 427 1.16 -33.63 -4.06
C LEU A 427 1.97 -34.91 -3.83
N HIS A 428 1.36 -35.92 -3.20
CA HIS A 428 2.00 -37.21 -2.92
C HIS A 428 2.40 -37.97 -4.18
N ASN A 429 1.62 -37.85 -5.26
CA ASN A 429 1.90 -38.49 -6.55
C ASN A 429 3.11 -37.86 -7.30
N GLY A 430 3.66 -36.74 -6.83
CA GLY A 430 4.88 -36.11 -7.37
C GLY A 430 4.74 -35.50 -8.75
N ARG A 431 3.50 -35.24 -9.18
CA ARG A 431 3.21 -34.54 -10.45
C ARG A 431 3.42 -33.04 -10.35
N LEU A 432 3.39 -32.49 -9.14
CA LEU A 432 3.64 -31.07 -8.83
C LEU A 432 5.10 -30.81 -8.42
N SER A 433 6.06 -31.42 -9.11
CA SER A 433 7.48 -31.38 -8.72
C SER A 433 8.13 -29.99 -8.80
N GLN A 434 7.57 -29.07 -9.60
CA GLN A 434 8.03 -27.69 -9.76
C GLN A 434 7.40 -26.73 -8.74
N LEU A 435 6.43 -27.18 -7.94
CA LEU A 435 5.70 -26.32 -7.02
C LEU A 435 6.63 -25.73 -5.97
N CYS A 436 6.75 -24.41 -5.98
CA CYS A 436 7.58 -23.61 -5.09
C CYS A 436 6.76 -22.96 -3.96
N ARG A 437 5.49 -22.65 -4.22
CA ARG A 437 4.58 -22.00 -3.26
C ARG A 437 3.20 -22.63 -3.32
N ILE A 438 2.64 -22.89 -2.13
CA ILE A 438 1.24 -23.26 -1.95
C ILE A 438 0.61 -22.36 -0.88
N ARG A 439 -0.56 -21.81 -1.19
CA ARG A 439 -1.38 -21.02 -0.26
C ARG A 439 -2.78 -21.60 -0.14
N LEU A 440 -3.16 -21.92 1.09
CA LEU A 440 -4.43 -22.50 1.48
C LEU A 440 -4.93 -21.78 2.73
N GLY A 441 -5.56 -20.62 2.59
CA GLY A 441 -6.11 -19.86 3.70
C GLY A 441 -7.63 -19.77 3.69
N GLU A 442 -8.26 -19.73 4.88
CA GLU A 442 -9.66 -19.33 5.11
C GLU A 442 -10.72 -20.19 4.41
N ARG A 443 -10.36 -21.43 4.07
CA ARG A 443 -11.28 -22.38 3.43
C ARG A 443 -12.12 -23.16 4.43
N LEU A 444 -13.38 -23.44 4.07
CA LEU A 444 -14.29 -24.27 4.87
C LEU A 444 -14.00 -25.78 4.75
N ASP A 445 -13.53 -26.25 3.60
CA ASP A 445 -13.22 -27.68 3.32
C ASP A 445 -11.82 -28.11 3.82
N LEU A 446 -11.08 -27.21 4.44
CA LEU A 446 -9.75 -27.46 4.99
C LEU A 446 -9.83 -27.85 6.47
N SER A 447 -9.87 -29.17 6.73
CA SER A 447 -9.83 -29.74 8.08
C SER A 447 -8.38 -30.01 8.55
N PHE A 448 -8.20 -30.28 9.85
CA PHE A 448 -6.90 -30.68 10.40
C PHE A 448 -6.37 -31.99 9.81
N GLN A 449 -7.24 -32.93 9.44
CA GLN A 449 -6.84 -34.18 8.78
C GLN A 449 -6.31 -33.91 7.36
N HIS A 450 -6.94 -32.99 6.64
CA HIS A 450 -6.43 -32.54 5.35
C HIS A 450 -5.09 -31.82 5.47
N MET A 451 -4.93 -30.95 6.46
CA MET A 451 -3.65 -30.29 6.76
C MET A 451 -2.54 -31.32 7.05
N LYS A 452 -2.83 -32.34 7.86
CA LYS A 452 -1.91 -33.46 8.15
C LYS A 452 -1.51 -34.17 6.86
N ALA A 453 -2.48 -34.56 6.01
CA ALA A 453 -2.21 -35.25 4.76
C ALA A 453 -1.33 -34.41 3.81
N ILE A 454 -1.53 -33.08 3.78
CA ILE A 454 -0.70 -32.16 3.01
C ILE A 454 0.74 -32.14 3.55
N PHE A 455 0.93 -31.98 4.87
CA PHE A 455 2.27 -32.00 5.46
C PHE A 455 2.99 -33.34 5.24
N GLU A 456 2.28 -34.46 5.40
CA GLU A 456 2.82 -35.78 5.09
C GLU A 456 3.20 -35.90 3.60
N ALA A 457 2.37 -35.42 2.68
CA ALA A 457 2.69 -35.41 1.25
C ALA A 457 3.94 -34.58 0.93
N THR A 458 4.11 -33.42 1.57
CA THR A 458 5.33 -32.60 1.40
C THR A 458 6.59 -33.27 1.95
N ALA A 459 6.45 -34.20 2.90
CA ALA A 459 7.55 -34.96 3.48
C ALA A 459 8.00 -36.17 2.64
N HIS A 460 7.52 -36.36 1.40
CA HIS A 460 7.88 -37.53 0.57
C HIS A 460 8.92 -37.23 -0.52
N ASP A 461 9.65 -36.10 -0.45
CA ASP A 461 10.63 -35.62 -1.45
C ASP A 461 10.05 -35.46 -2.89
N LYS A 462 8.72 -35.46 -3.00
CA LYS A 462 7.99 -35.37 -4.28
C LYS A 462 7.76 -33.94 -4.76
N THR A 463 7.91 -32.97 -3.86
CA THR A 463 7.84 -31.52 -4.12
C THR A 463 9.18 -30.85 -3.76
N PRO A 464 10.29 -31.23 -4.41
CA PRO A 464 11.64 -30.81 -4.01
C PRO A 464 11.92 -29.32 -4.23
N ALA A 465 11.03 -28.60 -4.91
CA ALA A 465 11.13 -27.17 -5.19
C ALA A 465 10.41 -26.30 -4.15
N LEU A 466 9.64 -26.89 -3.23
CA LEU A 466 8.77 -26.17 -2.30
C LEU A 466 9.59 -25.29 -1.33
N ARG A 467 9.29 -23.99 -1.34
CA ARG A 467 9.93 -22.95 -0.51
C ARG A 467 8.96 -22.23 0.40
N THR A 468 7.69 -22.18 0.03
CA THR A 468 6.67 -21.42 0.77
C THR A 468 5.45 -22.30 1.02
N ILE A 469 5.07 -22.43 2.29
CA ILE A 469 3.83 -23.07 2.72
C ILE A 469 3.08 -22.04 3.56
N GLU A 470 1.89 -21.66 3.11
CA GLU A 470 0.97 -20.82 3.86
C GLU A 470 -0.35 -21.58 4.01
N VAL A 471 -0.69 -21.94 5.25
CA VAL A 471 -1.91 -22.68 5.60
C VAL A 471 -2.61 -21.94 6.73
N CYS A 472 -3.85 -21.51 6.48
CA CYS A 472 -4.71 -20.86 7.46
C CYS A 472 -6.06 -21.57 7.54
N ILE A 473 -6.42 -22.08 8.72
CA ILE A 473 -7.68 -22.79 8.95
C ILE A 473 -8.75 -21.79 9.36
N SER A 474 -9.94 -21.89 8.76
CA SER A 474 -11.05 -20.98 9.04
C SER A 474 -11.60 -21.15 10.47
N SER A 475 -12.13 -20.06 11.04
CA SER A 475 -12.72 -20.03 12.39
C SER A 475 -14.00 -20.85 12.56
N TYR A 476 -14.54 -21.42 11.48
CA TYR A 476 -15.81 -22.14 11.47
C TYR A 476 -15.66 -23.66 11.65
N VAL A 477 -14.44 -24.20 11.58
CA VAL A 477 -14.18 -25.62 11.85
C VAL A 477 -14.28 -25.84 13.37
N SER A 478 -15.24 -26.66 13.80
CA SER A 478 -15.53 -26.84 15.23
C SER A 478 -14.40 -27.54 15.99
N GLU A 479 -14.23 -27.09 17.24
CA GLU A 479 -13.34 -27.56 18.31
C GLU A 479 -12.70 -28.95 18.12
N MET A 480 -11.56 -29.02 17.42
CA MET A 480 -10.69 -30.19 17.36
C MET A 480 -9.23 -29.77 17.55
N LEU A 481 -8.46 -30.58 18.28
CA LEU A 481 -7.03 -30.38 18.49
C LEU A 481 -6.27 -30.56 17.16
N CYS A 482 -5.47 -29.57 16.79
CA CYS A 482 -4.64 -29.60 15.58
C CYS A 482 -3.31 -30.36 15.74
N ASP A 483 -3.09 -31.00 16.89
CA ASP A 483 -1.79 -31.56 17.27
C ASP A 483 -1.24 -32.55 16.26
N GLU A 484 -2.04 -33.51 15.79
CA GLU A 484 -1.55 -34.55 14.87
C GLU A 484 -0.97 -33.96 13.58
N ALA A 485 -1.59 -32.89 13.08
CA ALA A 485 -1.16 -32.22 11.86
C ALA A 485 0.13 -31.43 12.12
N VAL A 486 0.22 -30.70 13.23
CA VAL A 486 1.43 -29.97 13.60
C VAL A 486 2.58 -30.92 13.94
N GLU A 487 2.32 -32.06 14.56
CA GLU A 487 3.29 -33.13 14.79
C GLU A 487 3.79 -33.74 13.47
N ALA A 488 2.93 -33.87 12.47
CA ALA A 488 3.35 -34.32 11.14
C ALA A 488 4.33 -33.34 10.49
N LEU A 489 4.08 -32.04 10.63
CA LEU A 489 5.03 -31.00 10.21
C LEU A 489 6.33 -31.07 11.02
N ALA A 490 6.25 -31.15 12.35
CA ALA A 490 7.42 -31.23 13.22
C ALA A 490 8.31 -32.45 12.87
N ARG A 491 7.70 -33.60 12.57
CA ARG A 491 8.41 -34.80 12.11
C ARG A 491 9.08 -34.59 10.76
N ALA A 492 8.37 -34.01 9.80
CA ALA A 492 8.93 -33.70 8.48
C ALA A 492 10.14 -32.74 8.57
N VAL A 493 10.07 -31.76 9.48
CA VAL A 493 11.17 -30.85 9.80
C VAL A 493 12.32 -31.61 10.46
N GLY A 494 12.06 -32.39 11.51
CA GLY A 494 13.10 -33.14 12.23
C GLY A 494 13.85 -34.16 11.34
N GLU A 495 13.18 -34.72 10.34
CA GLU A 495 13.77 -35.60 9.33
C GLU A 495 14.58 -34.84 8.25
N GLY A 496 14.57 -33.50 8.27
CA GLY A 496 15.28 -32.65 7.31
C GLY A 496 14.65 -32.59 5.91
N LYS A 497 13.42 -33.09 5.75
CA LYS A 497 12.74 -33.20 4.45
C LYS A 497 12.18 -31.88 3.93
N VAL A 498 12.05 -30.89 4.81
CA VAL A 498 11.59 -29.54 4.48
C VAL A 498 12.70 -28.49 4.56
N GLY A 499 13.97 -28.90 4.46
CA GLY A 499 15.14 -28.02 4.61
C GLY A 499 15.25 -26.87 3.61
N LYS A 500 14.47 -26.87 2.53
CA LYS A 500 14.40 -25.79 1.53
C LYS A 500 13.29 -24.77 1.79
N ILE A 501 12.43 -24.98 2.78
CA ILE A 501 11.37 -24.03 3.11
C ILE A 501 12.00 -22.73 3.62
N GLU A 502 11.70 -21.63 2.92
CA GLU A 502 12.12 -20.28 3.25
C GLU A 502 11.01 -19.51 4.00
N THR A 503 9.75 -19.87 3.80
CA THR A 503 8.59 -19.21 4.44
C THR A 503 7.59 -20.25 4.92
N LEU A 504 7.29 -20.20 6.21
CA LEU A 504 6.26 -21.01 6.86
C LEU A 504 5.27 -20.07 7.54
N HIS A 505 4.02 -20.10 7.07
CA HIS A 505 2.89 -19.42 7.69
C HIS A 505 1.87 -20.48 8.10
N LEU A 506 1.65 -20.61 9.40
CA LEU A 506 0.69 -21.54 9.99
C LEU A 506 -0.27 -20.77 10.87
N ASP A 507 -1.53 -20.67 10.44
CA ASP A 507 -2.63 -20.13 11.24
C ASP A 507 -3.61 -21.27 11.60
N VAL A 508 -3.53 -21.69 12.86
CA VAL A 508 -4.34 -22.75 13.47
C VAL A 508 -5.11 -22.22 14.68
N TRP A 509 -5.39 -20.91 14.72
CA TRP A 509 -6.09 -20.26 15.83
C TRP A 509 -7.42 -20.95 16.19
N ALA A 510 -8.16 -21.43 15.20
CA ALA A 510 -9.43 -22.13 15.40
C ALA A 510 -9.32 -23.51 16.07
N GLY A 511 -8.11 -24.10 16.12
CA GLY A 511 -7.89 -25.52 16.30
C GLY A 511 -7.15 -25.97 17.55
N TYR A 512 -7.14 -25.17 18.62
CA TYR A 512 -6.43 -25.42 19.89
C TYR A 512 -5.14 -26.28 19.77
N LEU A 513 -3.98 -25.66 19.79
CA LEU A 513 -2.68 -26.35 19.77
C LEU A 513 -2.19 -26.56 21.20
N ARG A 514 -1.89 -27.79 21.62
CA ARG A 514 -1.27 -28.00 22.93
C ARG A 514 0.15 -27.44 22.97
N SER A 515 0.53 -26.88 24.12
CA SER A 515 1.80 -26.24 24.40
C SER A 515 2.98 -27.21 24.20
N ALA A 516 2.80 -28.49 24.57
CA ALA A 516 3.78 -29.55 24.31
C ALA A 516 4.04 -29.78 22.80
N THR A 517 2.98 -29.73 21.98
CA THR A 517 3.08 -29.89 20.51
C THR A 517 3.76 -28.67 19.89
N MET A 518 3.38 -27.47 20.32
CA MET A 518 4.02 -26.23 19.89
C MET A 518 5.52 -26.21 20.21
N SER A 519 5.88 -26.63 21.42
CA SER A 519 7.28 -26.80 21.81
C SER A 519 8.02 -27.84 20.95
N SER A 520 7.36 -28.95 20.62
CA SER A 520 7.93 -29.98 19.75
C SER A 520 8.19 -29.45 18.34
N LEU A 521 7.28 -28.64 17.80
CA LEU A 521 7.49 -27.94 16.53
C LEU A 521 8.69 -26.98 16.62
N GLY A 522 8.77 -26.15 17.66
CA GLY A 522 9.86 -25.21 17.86
C GLY A 522 11.24 -25.89 17.91
N ARG A 523 11.36 -26.99 18.67
CA ARG A 523 12.59 -27.80 18.70
C ARG A 523 12.90 -28.44 17.36
N ALA A 524 11.88 -28.94 16.66
CA ALA A 524 12.07 -29.50 15.32
C ALA A 524 12.61 -28.44 14.34
N LEU A 525 12.04 -27.24 14.32
CA LEU A 525 12.56 -26.11 13.52
C LEU A 525 14.01 -25.78 13.88
N GLY A 526 14.35 -25.83 15.16
CA GLY A 526 15.70 -25.66 15.70
C GLY A 526 16.67 -26.81 15.49
N SER A 527 16.24 -27.96 14.96
CA SER A 527 17.11 -29.14 14.76
C SER A 527 18.09 -28.99 13.58
N GLY A 528 17.98 -27.92 12.80
CA GLY A 528 18.70 -27.71 11.54
C GLY A 528 17.94 -28.20 10.30
N GLY A 529 16.84 -28.94 10.50
CA GLY A 529 15.96 -29.41 9.44
C GLY A 529 15.18 -28.32 8.70
N ALA A 530 15.14 -27.09 9.22
CA ALA A 530 14.57 -25.90 8.59
C ALA A 530 15.63 -24.80 8.35
N SER A 531 16.86 -25.19 7.99
CA SER A 531 18.00 -24.26 7.87
C SER A 531 17.84 -23.14 6.83
N SER A 532 16.95 -23.28 5.83
CA SER A 532 16.66 -22.23 4.84
C SER A 532 15.58 -21.23 5.28
N LEU A 533 14.96 -21.43 6.45
CA LEU A 533 13.82 -20.65 6.91
C LEU A 533 14.22 -19.19 7.14
N ARG A 534 13.48 -18.27 6.49
CA ARG A 534 13.67 -16.82 6.60
C ARG A 534 12.50 -16.13 7.30
N LYS A 535 11.28 -16.62 7.04
CA LYS A 535 10.03 -16.07 7.56
C LYS A 535 9.25 -17.15 8.29
N LEU A 536 8.95 -16.91 9.56
CA LEU A 536 8.13 -17.76 10.39
C LEU A 536 6.95 -16.96 10.92
N LYS A 537 5.74 -17.29 10.49
CA LYS A 537 4.50 -16.76 11.05
C LYS A 537 3.70 -17.90 11.68
N LEU A 538 3.49 -17.82 12.98
CA LEU A 538 2.71 -18.80 13.74
C LEU A 538 1.58 -18.08 14.47
N ARG A 539 0.35 -18.49 14.18
CA ARG A 539 -0.85 -18.03 14.86
C ARG A 539 -1.58 -19.23 15.43
N CYS A 540 -1.64 -19.34 16.75
CA CYS A 540 -2.21 -20.50 17.42
C CYS A 540 -2.82 -20.14 18.77
N ASP A 541 -3.97 -20.73 19.05
CA ASP A 541 -4.64 -20.65 20.34
C ASP A 541 -4.32 -21.91 21.16
N CYS A 542 -4.00 -21.78 22.43
CA CYS A 542 -3.75 -22.92 23.31
C CYS A 542 -4.94 -23.14 24.26
N PRO A 543 -5.36 -24.39 24.48
CA PRO A 543 -6.51 -24.67 25.34
C PRO A 543 -6.26 -24.24 26.80
N VAL A 544 -7.30 -23.74 27.47
CA VAL A 544 -7.23 -23.21 28.84
C VAL A 544 -6.80 -24.26 29.88
N ASP A 545 -7.16 -25.54 29.65
CA ASP A 545 -6.84 -26.67 30.54
C ASP A 545 -5.47 -27.31 30.26
N ASP A 546 -4.60 -26.64 29.48
CA ASP A 546 -3.27 -27.18 29.18
C ASP A 546 -2.35 -27.09 30.41
N GLU A 547 -2.23 -28.20 31.15
CA GLU A 547 -1.35 -28.31 32.32
C GLU A 547 0.16 -28.23 31.98
N SER A 548 0.53 -28.22 30.70
CA SER A 548 1.93 -28.23 30.30
C SER A 548 2.51 -26.81 30.20
N ASP A 549 3.52 -26.51 31.01
CA ASP A 549 4.22 -25.20 31.05
C ASP A 549 5.17 -24.98 29.84
N GLY A 550 5.04 -25.79 28.78
CA GLY A 550 5.98 -25.89 27.67
C GLY A 550 5.84 -24.79 26.61
N GLY A 551 4.65 -24.22 26.40
CA GLY A 551 4.37 -23.09 25.51
C GLY A 551 5.37 -22.87 24.37
N VAL A 552 5.93 -21.66 24.32
CA VAL A 552 6.91 -21.24 23.31
C VAL A 552 8.36 -21.63 23.68
N VAL A 553 8.58 -22.43 24.75
CA VAL A 553 9.92 -22.85 25.21
C VAL A 553 10.69 -23.52 24.07
N GLY A 554 10.09 -24.51 23.40
CA GLY A 554 10.78 -25.22 22.32
C GLY A 554 11.13 -24.32 21.13
N LEU A 555 10.35 -23.26 20.88
CA LEU A 555 10.67 -22.27 19.86
C LEU A 555 11.85 -21.40 20.29
N ALA A 556 11.90 -20.99 21.57
CA ALA A 556 13.04 -20.28 22.14
C ALA A 556 14.31 -21.14 22.09
N GLU A 557 14.24 -22.42 22.48
CA GLU A 557 15.34 -23.38 22.36
C GLU A 557 15.83 -23.49 20.91
N GLY A 558 14.91 -23.59 19.95
CA GLY A 558 15.26 -23.71 18.54
C GLY A 558 15.89 -22.46 17.95
N LEU A 559 15.39 -21.28 18.31
CA LEU A 559 15.95 -19.99 17.89
C LEU A 559 17.32 -19.74 18.53
N GLY A 560 17.45 -20.04 19.82
CA GLY A 560 18.69 -19.84 20.59
C GLY A 560 19.78 -20.88 20.31
N GLY A 561 19.40 -22.08 19.85
CA GLY A 561 20.30 -23.19 19.55
C GLY A 561 21.06 -23.07 18.23
N GLY A 562 20.76 -22.07 17.40
CA GLY A 562 21.46 -21.80 16.14
C GLY A 562 21.05 -22.66 14.94
N GLY A 563 20.04 -23.52 15.08
CA GLY A 563 19.52 -24.35 13.98
C GLY A 563 18.65 -23.60 12.97
N MET A 564 18.32 -22.34 13.26
CA MET A 564 17.58 -21.43 12.38
C MET A 564 18.40 -20.18 12.01
N PRO A 565 19.52 -20.32 11.28
CA PRO A 565 20.51 -19.24 11.11
C PRO A 565 20.08 -18.14 10.14
N LEU A 566 19.01 -18.33 9.36
CA LEU A 566 18.56 -17.41 8.32
C LEU A 566 17.22 -16.72 8.65
N VAL A 567 16.63 -16.96 9.82
CA VAL A 567 15.34 -16.37 10.17
C VAL A 567 15.50 -14.87 10.39
N GLU A 568 14.92 -14.08 9.49
CA GLU A 568 14.95 -12.62 9.51
C GLU A 568 13.65 -12.03 10.06
N ASP A 569 12.57 -12.80 10.00
CA ASP A 569 11.20 -12.33 10.18
C ASP A 569 10.39 -13.33 10.99
N LEU A 570 10.01 -12.93 12.20
CA LEU A 570 9.28 -13.73 13.17
C LEU A 570 7.98 -13.01 13.55
N ASP A 571 6.83 -13.63 13.27
CA ASP A 571 5.51 -13.13 13.63
C ASP A 571 4.77 -14.20 14.45
N LEU A 572 4.60 -13.95 15.74
CA LEU A 572 4.01 -14.88 16.69
C LEU A 572 2.75 -14.28 17.29
N GLU A 573 1.63 -14.96 17.11
CA GLU A 573 0.34 -14.63 17.69
C GLU A 573 -0.14 -15.85 18.47
N VAL A 574 0.10 -15.84 19.79
CA VAL A 574 -0.04 -17.03 20.65
C VAL A 574 -0.74 -16.68 21.95
N SER A 575 -1.69 -17.51 22.38
CA SER A 575 -2.46 -17.32 23.62
C SER A 575 -2.01 -18.18 24.81
N CYS A 576 -0.93 -18.96 24.68
CA CYS A 576 -0.50 -19.88 25.74
C CYS A 576 -0.11 -19.18 27.06
N ALA A 577 -0.59 -19.73 28.18
CA ALA A 577 -0.01 -19.46 29.49
C ALA A 577 1.28 -20.29 29.63
N SER A 578 2.45 -19.66 29.57
CA SER A 578 3.73 -20.31 29.83
C SER A 578 4.75 -19.30 30.32
N GLY A 579 5.05 -19.38 31.62
CA GLY A 579 6.06 -18.52 32.24
C GLY A 579 7.46 -18.89 31.75
N GLU A 580 7.79 -20.18 31.70
CA GLU A 580 9.09 -20.62 31.23
C GLU A 580 9.32 -20.22 29.76
N GLY A 581 8.32 -20.41 28.89
CA GLY A 581 8.39 -20.09 27.48
C GLY A 581 8.62 -18.60 27.21
N GLY A 582 7.84 -17.74 27.88
CA GLY A 582 8.00 -16.29 27.77
C GLY A 582 9.42 -15.86 28.14
N SER A 583 9.94 -16.33 29.28
CA SER A 583 11.28 -15.98 29.76
C SER A 583 12.39 -16.44 28.82
N ALA A 584 12.32 -17.68 28.33
CA ALA A 584 13.29 -18.23 27.39
C ALA A 584 13.28 -17.46 26.05
N LEU A 585 12.09 -17.13 25.53
CA LEU A 585 11.96 -16.35 24.31
C LEU A 585 12.54 -14.94 24.49
N GLY A 586 12.20 -14.28 25.59
CA GLY A 586 12.73 -12.96 25.94
C GLY A 586 14.26 -12.97 26.03
N GLU A 587 14.86 -14.00 26.65
CA GLU A 587 16.31 -14.12 26.75
C GLU A 587 16.97 -14.26 25.37
N VAL A 588 16.42 -15.08 24.48
CA VAL A 588 16.97 -15.28 23.14
C VAL A 588 16.95 -13.98 22.33
N LEU A 589 15.87 -13.20 22.45
CA LEU A 589 15.71 -11.92 21.77
C LEU A 589 16.64 -10.83 22.33
N SER A 590 16.95 -10.85 23.64
CA SER A 590 17.75 -9.83 24.31
C SER A 590 19.26 -10.12 24.33
N THR A 591 19.66 -11.38 24.22
CA THR A 591 21.07 -11.81 24.27
C THR A 591 21.75 -11.89 22.91
N GLY A 592 21.01 -11.77 21.81
CA GLY A 592 21.56 -11.82 20.45
C GLY A 592 21.88 -13.23 19.97
N LYS A 593 21.34 -14.26 20.63
CA LYS A 593 21.46 -15.68 20.24
C LYS A 593 20.88 -15.97 18.85
N ALA A 594 19.97 -15.13 18.36
CA ALA A 594 19.40 -15.19 17.02
C ALA A 594 19.81 -13.95 16.18
N PRO A 595 21.07 -13.89 15.68
CA PRO A 595 21.63 -12.67 15.08
C PRO A 595 21.04 -12.29 13.72
N SER A 596 20.31 -13.18 13.05
CA SER A 596 19.67 -12.94 11.76
C SER A 596 18.38 -12.13 11.85
N LEU A 597 17.76 -12.06 13.03
CA LEU A 597 16.46 -11.41 13.21
C LEU A 597 16.51 -9.92 12.86
N ARG A 598 15.54 -9.49 12.05
CA ARG A 598 15.34 -8.09 11.63
C ARG A 598 13.98 -7.57 12.08
N ARG A 599 12.94 -8.38 11.95
CA ARG A 599 11.57 -8.03 12.37
C ARG A 599 11.03 -9.10 13.30
N VAL A 600 10.54 -8.67 14.45
CA VAL A 600 9.88 -9.54 15.43
C VAL A 600 8.55 -8.91 15.81
N ARG A 601 7.44 -9.53 15.41
CA ARG A 601 6.09 -9.16 15.82
C ARG A 601 5.60 -10.19 16.84
N LEU A 602 5.19 -9.72 18.01
CA LEU A 602 4.64 -10.55 19.08
C LEU A 602 3.26 -10.00 19.45
N THR A 603 2.22 -10.81 19.23
CA THR A 603 0.88 -10.57 19.77
C THR A 603 0.68 -11.44 21.01
N VAL A 604 0.47 -10.80 22.15
CA VAL A 604 0.41 -11.45 23.47
C VAL A 604 -0.98 -11.30 24.07
N TYR A 605 -1.65 -12.42 24.36
CA TYR A 605 -2.99 -12.45 24.98
C TYR A 605 -2.95 -12.78 26.48
N ASP A 606 -1.87 -13.39 26.96
CA ASP A 606 -1.75 -13.80 28.36
C ASP A 606 -0.83 -12.88 29.18
N SER A 607 -1.24 -12.57 30.41
CA SER A 607 -0.49 -11.66 31.30
C SER A 607 0.73 -12.31 31.94
N GLU A 608 0.72 -13.62 32.17
CA GLU A 608 1.87 -14.37 32.67
C GLU A 608 2.93 -14.49 31.59
N LEU A 609 2.52 -14.81 30.35
CA LEU A 609 3.40 -14.80 29.18
C LEU A 609 4.06 -13.42 29.00
N LEU A 610 3.31 -12.33 29.08
CA LEU A 610 3.86 -10.97 29.01
C LEU A 610 4.85 -10.70 30.15
N SER A 611 4.52 -11.08 31.38
CA SER A 611 5.38 -10.88 32.54
C SER A 611 6.72 -11.60 32.37
N ALA A 612 6.68 -12.88 32.02
CA ALA A 612 7.87 -13.69 31.85
C ALA A 612 8.67 -13.27 30.63
N LEU A 613 8.01 -12.89 29.52
CA LEU A 613 8.66 -12.28 28.36
C LEU A 613 9.47 -11.05 28.78
N CYS A 614 8.88 -10.15 29.56
CA CYS A 614 9.58 -8.97 30.06
C CYS A 614 10.78 -9.34 30.95
N GLU A 615 10.67 -10.37 31.79
CA GLU A 615 11.80 -10.86 32.59
C GLU A 615 12.94 -11.38 31.70
N GLY A 616 12.63 -12.22 30.71
CA GLY A 616 13.59 -12.71 29.73
C GLY A 616 14.25 -11.59 28.91
N LEU A 617 13.46 -10.59 28.50
CA LEU A 617 13.97 -9.42 27.78
C LEU A 617 14.96 -8.62 28.61
N CYS A 618 14.86 -8.65 29.94
CA CYS A 618 15.79 -7.98 30.85
C CYS A 618 17.06 -8.80 31.16
N VAL A 619 17.17 -10.05 30.70
CA VAL A 619 18.36 -10.90 30.92
C VAL A 619 19.56 -10.41 30.10
N GLY A 620 19.32 -9.99 28.86
CA GLY A 620 20.36 -9.58 27.91
C GLY A 620 20.30 -8.10 27.52
N ASN A 621 21.44 -7.53 27.16
CA ASN A 621 21.56 -6.13 26.68
C ASN A 621 22.17 -6.04 25.27
N SER A 622 22.21 -7.15 24.55
CA SER A 622 22.86 -7.27 23.24
C SER A 622 21.90 -7.86 22.19
N PRO A 623 20.74 -7.22 21.94
CA PRO A 623 19.83 -7.66 20.90
C PRO A 623 20.51 -7.55 19.51
N PRO A 624 20.05 -8.30 18.51
CA PRO A 624 20.57 -8.16 17.15
C PRO A 624 20.46 -6.72 16.65
N ALA A 625 21.55 -6.14 16.12
CA ALA A 625 21.65 -4.69 15.87
C ALA A 625 20.59 -4.13 14.90
N LEU A 626 20.13 -4.97 13.96
CA LEU A 626 19.13 -4.61 12.95
C LEU A 626 17.71 -4.99 13.35
N MET A 627 17.52 -5.66 14.49
CA MET A 627 16.21 -6.12 14.95
C MET A 627 15.31 -4.95 15.35
N ARG A 628 14.06 -4.99 14.90
CA ARG A 628 12.97 -4.12 15.33
C ARG A 628 11.83 -4.97 15.84
N MET A 629 11.24 -4.55 16.95
CA MET A 629 10.17 -5.27 17.61
C MET A 629 8.85 -4.51 17.47
N GLU A 630 7.80 -5.23 17.13
CA GLU A 630 6.41 -4.80 17.22
C GLU A 630 5.74 -5.64 18.31
N LEU A 631 5.24 -4.99 19.35
CA LEU A 631 4.57 -5.65 20.45
C LEU A 631 3.09 -5.26 20.45
N ASP A 632 2.20 -6.23 20.33
CA ASP A 632 0.76 -6.06 20.33
C ASP A 632 0.16 -6.81 21.54
N LEU A 633 -0.42 -6.07 22.47
CA LEU A 633 -0.94 -6.62 23.71
C LEU A 633 -2.47 -6.70 23.61
N GLN A 634 -3.02 -7.91 23.56
CA GLN A 634 -4.45 -8.21 23.44
C GLN A 634 -5.02 -8.84 24.73
N THR A 635 -4.38 -8.57 25.87
CA THR A 635 -4.64 -9.25 27.13
C THR A 635 -6.06 -8.99 27.67
N GLU A 636 -6.83 -10.06 27.86
CA GLU A 636 -8.14 -10.02 28.52
C GLU A 636 -7.99 -9.85 30.05
N TYR A 637 -9.09 -9.61 30.79
CA TYR A 637 -9.09 -9.38 32.25
C TYR A 637 -8.54 -10.60 33.03
N SER A 638 -7.22 -10.72 33.15
CA SER A 638 -6.56 -11.74 33.97
C SER A 638 -5.93 -11.15 35.23
N ALA A 639 -5.95 -11.93 36.32
CA ALA A 639 -5.28 -11.58 37.56
C ALA A 639 -3.77 -11.49 37.29
N GLY A 640 -3.18 -10.29 37.42
CA GLY A 640 -1.74 -10.07 37.18
C GLY A 640 -1.40 -9.15 36.00
N HIS A 641 -2.39 -8.69 35.23
CA HIS A 641 -2.17 -7.77 34.11
C HIS A 641 -1.39 -6.49 34.50
N GLU A 642 -1.71 -5.87 35.65
CA GLU A 642 -1.00 -4.68 36.12
C GLU A 642 0.48 -4.95 36.42
N THR A 643 0.78 -6.13 36.97
CA THR A 643 2.14 -6.56 37.23
C THR A 643 2.91 -6.73 35.92
N ALA A 644 2.26 -7.30 34.90
CA ALA A 644 2.86 -7.49 33.58
C ALA A 644 3.21 -6.16 32.90
N ILE A 645 2.29 -5.18 32.90
CA ILE A 645 2.59 -3.83 32.37
C ILE A 645 3.67 -3.13 33.19
N SER A 646 3.67 -3.31 34.52
CA SER A 646 4.70 -2.71 35.38
C SER A 646 6.09 -3.26 35.06
N ARG A 647 6.21 -4.57 34.80
CA ARG A 647 7.44 -5.19 34.32
C ARG A 647 7.85 -4.68 32.93
N LEU A 648 6.90 -4.52 32.01
CA LEU A 648 7.17 -3.92 30.70
C LEU A 648 7.73 -2.49 30.85
N ALA A 649 7.12 -1.69 31.74
CA ALA A 649 7.59 -0.34 32.04
C ALA A 649 9.01 -0.35 32.65
N GLU A 650 9.34 -1.32 33.49
CA GLU A 650 10.69 -1.51 34.05
C GLU A 650 11.72 -1.91 32.99
N GLY A 651 11.40 -2.87 32.12
CA GLY A 651 12.25 -3.28 30.99
C GLY A 651 12.50 -2.15 30.00
N ILE A 652 11.48 -1.31 29.75
CA ILE A 652 11.63 -0.08 28.99
C ILE A 652 12.55 0.90 29.71
N ARG A 653 12.31 1.21 31.00
CA ARG A 653 13.11 2.21 31.76
C ARG A 653 14.59 1.88 31.82
N SER A 654 14.89 0.59 31.91
CA SER A 654 16.24 0.05 32.02
C SER A 654 16.99 -0.04 30.69
N GLY A 655 16.30 0.20 29.55
CA GLY A 655 16.92 0.28 28.22
C GLY A 655 17.04 -1.04 27.47
N HIS A 656 16.61 -2.15 28.09
CA HIS A 656 16.68 -3.49 27.51
C HIS A 656 15.75 -3.66 26.28
N ILE A 657 14.73 -2.81 26.13
CA ILE A 657 13.73 -2.87 25.04
C ILE A 657 13.82 -1.64 24.11
N SER A 658 15.02 -1.09 23.92
CA SER A 658 15.22 0.14 23.12
C SER A 658 14.99 -0.01 21.60
N TYR A 659 14.86 -1.24 21.11
CA TYR A 659 14.60 -1.61 19.71
C TYR A 659 13.11 -1.71 19.35
N LEU A 660 12.21 -1.32 20.27
CA LEU A 660 10.77 -1.27 20.03
C LEU A 660 10.44 -0.23 18.95
N GLN A 661 9.71 -0.67 17.92
CA GLN A 661 9.25 0.16 16.81
C GLN A 661 7.76 0.49 16.91
N LYS A 662 6.96 -0.49 17.34
CA LYS A 662 5.52 -0.34 17.52
C LYS A 662 5.10 -0.94 18.84
N LEU A 663 4.28 -0.20 19.58
CA LEU A 663 3.58 -0.70 20.75
C LEU A 663 2.09 -0.50 20.54
N SER A 664 1.37 -1.61 20.38
CA SER A 664 -0.08 -1.66 20.39
C SER A 664 -0.50 -2.31 21.70
N ALA A 665 -1.43 -1.70 22.42
CA ALA A 665 -2.01 -2.29 23.60
C ALA A 665 -3.52 -2.07 23.59
N ASP A 666 -4.27 -3.16 23.35
CA ASP A 666 -5.66 -3.31 23.77
C ASP A 666 -5.76 -3.66 25.27
N CYS A 667 -4.74 -3.25 26.04
CA CYS A 667 -4.70 -3.43 27.47
C CYS A 667 -5.76 -2.53 28.11
N ARG A 668 -6.76 -3.16 28.70
CA ARG A 668 -7.74 -2.52 29.58
C ARG A 668 -6.99 -2.05 30.83
N PHE A 669 -6.29 -0.91 30.77
CA PHE A 669 -5.59 -0.34 31.93
C PHE A 669 -6.57 -0.20 33.09
N THR A 670 -6.41 -1.01 34.13
CA THR A 670 -7.26 -0.98 35.32
C THR A 670 -6.85 0.15 36.26
N SER A 671 -5.56 0.51 36.30
CA SER A 671 -4.98 1.54 37.20
C SER A 671 -4.34 2.72 36.46
N ALA A 672 -4.60 3.94 36.96
CA ALA A 672 -3.94 5.16 36.51
C ALA A 672 -2.44 5.18 36.84
N ALA A 673 -2.02 4.57 37.96
CA ALA A 673 -0.62 4.52 38.35
C ALA A 673 0.22 3.71 37.37
N THR A 674 -0.31 2.59 36.88
CA THR A 674 0.34 1.74 35.87
C THR A 674 0.46 2.44 34.53
N ALA A 675 -0.59 3.19 34.13
CA ALA A 675 -0.57 4.02 32.93
C ALA A 675 0.50 5.13 33.04
N GLU A 676 0.59 5.83 34.17
CA GLU A 676 1.66 6.80 34.43
C GLU A 676 3.05 6.16 34.41
N ALA A 677 3.19 4.98 35.01
CA ALA A 677 4.46 4.27 35.05
C ALA A 677 4.96 3.93 33.65
N LEU A 678 4.09 3.42 32.77
CA LEU A 678 4.41 3.12 31.38
C LEU A 678 4.72 4.38 30.57
N GLY A 679 3.91 5.44 30.70
CA GLY A 679 4.16 6.71 30.01
C GLY A 679 5.50 7.34 30.40
N GLY A 680 5.82 7.35 31.70
CA GLY A 680 7.11 7.81 32.21
C GLY A 680 8.27 6.92 31.79
N ALA A 681 8.03 5.62 31.61
CA ALA A 681 9.05 4.69 31.13
C ALA A 681 9.51 5.03 29.71
N LEU A 682 8.57 5.26 28.79
CA LEU A 682 8.86 5.54 27.38
C LEU A 682 9.77 6.75 27.16
N THR A 683 9.74 7.72 28.08
CA THR A 683 10.55 8.95 28.04
C THR A 683 11.65 9.00 29.09
N HIS A 684 11.90 7.90 29.78
CA HIS A 684 12.99 7.77 30.74
C HIS A 684 14.36 7.81 30.05
N SER A 685 15.41 8.27 30.76
CA SER A 685 16.77 8.39 30.21
C SER A 685 17.39 7.06 29.81
N GLY A 686 17.07 5.99 30.54
CA GLY A 686 17.51 4.65 30.19
C GLY A 686 16.78 4.04 28.98
N ALA A 687 15.57 4.51 28.64
CA ALA A 687 14.74 3.84 27.64
C ALA A 687 15.25 3.94 26.20
N ALA A 688 15.93 5.05 25.85
CA ALA A 688 16.56 5.25 24.56
C ALA A 688 15.66 4.90 23.33
N MET A 689 14.37 5.23 23.37
CA MET A 689 13.34 4.91 22.37
C MET A 689 13.51 5.66 21.03
N LYS A 690 14.61 5.40 20.33
CA LYS A 690 14.96 6.04 19.05
C LYS A 690 14.19 5.46 17.87
N PHE A 691 13.68 4.24 17.98
CA PHE A 691 13.03 3.53 16.88
C PHE A 691 11.51 3.47 17.00
N LEU A 692 10.92 3.94 18.11
CA LEU A 692 9.48 3.92 18.32
C LEU A 692 8.79 4.89 17.34
N GLU A 693 8.05 4.35 16.38
CA GLU A 693 7.34 5.11 15.35
C GLU A 693 5.84 5.16 15.58
N GLU A 694 5.25 4.11 16.14
CA GLU A 694 3.81 3.98 16.32
C GLU A 694 3.45 3.53 17.75
N LEU A 695 2.50 4.24 18.36
CA LEU A 695 1.95 3.93 19.69
C LEU A 695 0.42 3.95 19.62
N PHE A 696 -0.20 2.79 19.81
CA PHE A 696 -1.66 2.61 19.84
C PHE A 696 -2.05 2.06 21.20
N LEU A 697 -2.88 2.79 21.95
CA LEU A 697 -3.34 2.37 23.28
C LEU A 697 -4.85 2.47 23.36
N LYS A 698 -5.53 1.41 23.78
CA LYS A 698 -6.99 1.39 23.91
C LYS A 698 -7.39 1.36 25.37
N PHE A 699 -8.09 2.41 25.82
CA PHE A 699 -8.52 2.55 27.21
C PHE A 699 -10.02 2.20 27.34
N CYS A 700 -10.35 0.94 27.62
CA CYS A 700 -11.74 0.50 27.79
C CYS A 700 -12.26 0.66 29.25
N TYR A 701 -13.57 0.95 29.42
CA TYR A 701 -14.39 0.96 30.65
C TYR A 701 -13.96 1.83 31.86
N GLY A 702 -14.90 2.59 32.45
CA GLY A 702 -14.63 3.57 33.53
C GLY A 702 -14.23 4.95 33.00
N PRO A 703 -14.01 5.99 33.83
CA PRO A 703 -13.64 7.34 33.35
C PRO A 703 -12.26 7.28 32.65
N PRO A 704 -12.20 7.28 31.30
CA PRO A 704 -10.93 7.07 30.58
C PRO A 704 -9.96 8.23 30.80
N ALA A 705 -10.50 9.40 31.15
CA ALA A 705 -9.79 10.66 31.30
C ALA A 705 -8.64 10.58 32.31
N GLU A 706 -8.83 9.95 33.47
CA GLU A 706 -7.80 9.91 34.52
C GLU A 706 -6.60 9.07 34.11
N ARG A 707 -6.82 7.93 33.44
CA ARG A 707 -5.73 7.03 33.02
C ARG A 707 -4.97 7.56 31.81
N ILE A 708 -5.68 8.15 30.86
CA ILE A 708 -5.08 8.86 29.73
C ILE A 708 -4.24 10.06 30.25
N GLN A 709 -4.77 10.79 31.24
CA GLN A 709 -4.06 11.87 31.91
C GLN A 709 -2.81 11.40 32.64
N ALA A 710 -2.90 10.29 33.36
CA ALA A 710 -1.78 9.71 34.06
C ALA A 710 -0.69 9.27 33.08
N PHE A 711 -1.06 8.60 31.98
CA PHE A 711 -0.14 8.19 30.91
C PHE A 711 0.60 9.38 30.28
N PHE A 712 -0.14 10.38 29.79
CA PHE A 712 0.47 11.58 29.20
C PHE A 712 1.25 12.41 30.22
N GLY A 713 0.79 12.45 31.47
CA GLY A 713 1.52 13.03 32.60
C GLY A 713 2.86 12.35 32.82
N GLY A 714 2.91 11.02 32.73
CA GLY A 714 4.13 10.23 32.75
C GLY A 714 5.09 10.62 31.64
N ILE A 715 4.62 10.68 30.38
CA ILE A 715 5.45 11.09 29.23
C ILE A 715 6.01 12.51 29.40
N LEU A 716 5.20 13.44 29.93
CA LEU A 716 5.64 14.81 30.21
C LEU A 716 6.74 14.87 31.28
N ARG A 717 6.63 14.06 32.33
CA ARG A 717 7.58 14.00 33.45
C ARG A 717 8.90 13.32 33.09
N GLY A 718 8.91 12.45 32.08
CA GLY A 718 10.14 11.77 31.67
C GLY A 718 11.22 12.74 31.19
N SER A 719 12.47 12.32 31.28
CA SER A 719 13.65 13.16 31.00
C SER A 719 13.90 13.43 29.52
N HIS A 720 13.39 12.60 28.60
CA HIS A 720 13.67 12.69 27.15
C HIS A 720 12.40 12.82 26.30
N CYS A 721 12.57 12.87 24.98
CA CYS A 721 11.52 12.90 23.96
C CYS A 721 11.49 11.59 23.17
N LEU A 722 10.42 11.39 22.39
CA LEU A 722 10.23 10.30 21.44
C LEU A 722 10.52 10.84 20.02
N PRO A 723 11.78 10.76 19.53
CA PRO A 723 12.21 11.49 18.35
C PRO A 723 11.64 10.95 17.04
N SER A 724 11.21 9.69 17.00
CA SER A 724 10.76 9.02 15.77
C SER A 724 9.26 8.75 15.74
N LEU A 725 8.52 9.14 16.79
CA LEU A 725 7.09 8.85 16.91
C LEU A 725 6.30 9.64 15.86
N LYS A 726 5.66 8.93 14.94
CA LYS A 726 4.84 9.47 13.84
C LYS A 726 3.37 9.41 14.19
N LYS A 727 2.91 8.30 14.77
CA LYS A 727 1.51 8.05 15.12
C LYS A 727 1.34 7.78 16.61
N LEU A 728 0.37 8.46 17.21
CA LEU A 728 0.00 8.32 18.60
C LEU A 728 -1.52 8.33 18.70
N GLU A 729 -2.09 7.15 18.91
CA GLU A 729 -3.52 6.96 19.02
C GLU A 729 -3.85 6.41 20.40
N THR A 730 -4.71 7.12 21.13
CA THR A 730 -5.33 6.57 22.35
C THR A 730 -6.83 6.45 22.09
N THR A 731 -7.34 5.25 21.83
CA THR A 731 -8.78 5.05 21.63
C THR A 731 -9.51 5.03 22.98
N PRO A 732 -10.74 5.52 22.99
CA PRO A 732 -11.89 4.62 22.95
C PRO A 732 -12.90 5.07 21.90
N HIS A 733 -13.79 4.17 21.48
CA HIS A 733 -14.86 4.40 20.51
C HIS A 733 -15.84 5.55 20.83
N VAL A 734 -15.63 6.39 21.85
CA VAL A 734 -16.48 7.56 22.17
C VAL A 734 -15.70 8.78 22.72
N HIS A 735 -14.39 8.72 23.02
CA HIS A 735 -13.67 9.86 23.62
C HIS A 735 -12.26 10.06 23.03
N ARG A 736 -12.14 10.76 21.89
CA ARG A 736 -10.85 11.12 21.27
C ARG A 736 -9.96 11.92 22.24
N CYS A 737 -8.66 11.93 22.01
CA CYS A 737 -7.61 12.38 22.93
C CYS A 737 -7.82 13.80 23.49
N SER A 738 -7.46 13.95 24.77
CA SER A 738 -7.54 15.15 25.61
C SER A 738 -6.53 16.26 25.23
N PRO A 739 -6.66 17.49 25.78
CA PRO A 739 -5.69 18.59 25.67
C PRO A 739 -4.27 18.28 26.17
N GLN A 740 -4.03 17.09 26.73
CA GLN A 740 -2.71 16.64 27.18
C GLN A 740 -1.78 16.33 26.00
N LEU A 741 -2.31 15.90 24.85
CA LEU A 741 -1.51 15.74 23.63
C LEU A 741 -0.91 17.08 23.17
N SER A 742 -1.68 18.17 23.30
CA SER A 742 -1.21 19.53 23.03
C SER A 742 -0.03 19.92 23.92
N ARG A 743 -0.06 19.51 25.19
CA ARG A 743 1.05 19.73 26.14
C ARG A 743 2.30 18.97 25.73
N LEU A 744 2.17 17.74 25.25
CA LEU A 744 3.30 16.94 24.78
C LEU A 744 3.99 17.56 23.57
N VAL A 745 3.21 17.98 22.58
CA VAL A 745 3.72 18.64 21.39
C VAL A 745 4.38 19.97 21.76
N THR A 746 3.74 20.78 22.62
CA THR A 746 4.31 22.06 23.09
C THR A 746 5.61 21.86 23.86
N ALA A 747 5.69 20.81 24.67
CA ALA A 747 6.89 20.45 25.41
C ALA A 747 8.00 19.84 24.53
N GLY A 748 7.78 19.71 23.22
CA GLY A 748 8.74 19.12 22.27
C GLY A 748 9.01 17.63 22.51
N LYS A 749 8.09 16.93 23.20
CA LYS A 749 8.26 15.51 23.53
C LYS A 749 8.06 14.59 22.33
N VAL A 750 7.35 15.03 21.29
CA VAL A 750 6.99 14.25 20.10
C VAL A 750 7.23 15.06 18.81
N PRO A 751 8.49 15.39 18.46
CA PRO A 751 8.81 16.35 17.38
C PRO A 751 8.46 15.87 15.96
N CYS A 752 8.32 14.56 15.76
CA CYS A 752 8.05 13.96 14.45
C CYS A 752 6.59 13.52 14.26
N LEU A 753 5.69 13.90 15.16
CA LEU A 753 4.29 13.52 15.10
C LEU A 753 3.64 14.01 13.79
N THR A 754 3.02 13.09 13.05
CA THR A 754 2.36 13.38 11.77
C THR A 754 0.85 13.44 11.88
N GLU A 755 0.26 12.77 12.86
CA GLU A 755 -1.20 12.64 13.01
C GLU A 755 -1.63 13.10 14.40
N MET A 756 -2.68 13.92 14.47
CA MET A 756 -3.23 14.46 15.72
C MET A 756 -4.76 14.38 15.69
N ASN A 757 -5.35 13.59 16.58
CA ASN A 757 -6.79 13.44 16.74
C ASN A 757 -7.24 13.98 18.10
N LEU A 758 -8.22 14.89 18.12
CA LEU A 758 -8.62 15.67 19.29
C LEU A 758 -10.14 15.64 19.50
N ASN A 759 -10.58 15.29 20.72
CA ASN A 759 -11.95 15.57 21.18
C ASN A 759 -11.90 16.78 22.11
N LEU A 760 -12.65 17.81 21.74
CA LEU A 760 -12.68 19.10 22.41
C LEU A 760 -13.98 19.35 23.18
N LYS A 761 -14.89 18.38 23.26
CA LYS A 761 -16.19 18.47 23.95
C LYS A 761 -16.07 19.02 25.38
N ASP A 762 -15.25 18.38 26.20
CA ASP A 762 -15.09 18.73 27.62
C ASP A 762 -13.95 19.74 27.89
N THR A 763 -13.38 20.36 26.85
CA THR A 763 -12.20 21.21 27.00
C THR A 763 -12.54 22.64 27.42
N GLY A 764 -11.80 23.19 28.37
CA GLY A 764 -11.96 24.58 28.80
C GLY A 764 -11.30 25.58 27.83
N LEU A 765 -11.69 26.87 27.90
CA LEU A 765 -11.12 27.92 27.04
C LEU A 765 -9.58 28.06 27.20
N GLN A 766 -9.06 27.88 28.41
CA GLN A 766 -7.61 27.93 28.66
C GLN A 766 -6.85 26.80 27.95
N GLU A 767 -7.44 25.61 27.91
CA GLU A 767 -6.86 24.45 27.22
C GLU A 767 -6.89 24.63 25.71
N MET A 768 -7.96 25.26 25.20
CA MET A 768 -8.08 25.65 23.80
C MET A 768 -7.04 26.69 23.38
N GLN A 769 -6.72 27.66 24.25
CA GLN A 769 -5.63 28.60 24.00
C GLN A 769 -4.28 27.89 23.92
N LEU A 770 -4.04 26.92 24.81
CA LEU A 770 -2.83 26.11 24.77
C LEU A 770 -2.73 25.29 23.48
N LEU A 771 -3.82 24.64 23.06
CA LEU A 771 -3.90 23.92 21.79
C LEU A 771 -3.60 24.84 20.60
N ALA A 772 -4.21 26.03 20.57
CA ALA A 772 -3.98 26.98 19.50
C ALA A 772 -2.51 27.43 19.44
N ASN A 773 -1.89 27.67 20.59
CA ASN A 773 -0.45 27.97 20.68
C ASN A 773 0.41 26.78 20.23
N THR A 774 0.00 25.55 20.53
CA THR A 774 0.68 24.31 20.14
C THR A 774 0.74 24.19 18.61
N LEU A 775 -0.42 24.30 17.96
CA LEU A 775 -0.57 24.27 16.51
C LEU A 775 0.08 25.48 15.82
N GLY A 776 0.17 26.60 16.55
CA GLY A 776 0.91 27.81 16.18
C GLY A 776 2.42 27.73 16.40
N SER A 777 2.97 26.60 16.84
CA SER A 777 4.40 26.45 17.18
C SER A 777 5.17 25.63 16.14
N PRO A 778 6.52 25.74 16.08
CA PRO A 778 7.34 24.90 15.20
C PRO A 778 7.23 23.40 15.49
N HIS A 779 6.80 23.01 16.69
CA HIS A 779 6.62 21.60 17.05
C HIS A 779 5.45 20.94 16.30
N ALA A 780 4.52 21.72 15.75
CA ALA A 780 3.42 21.24 14.92
C ALA A 780 3.79 21.14 13.42
N ALA A 781 5.00 21.53 13.02
CA ALA A 781 5.40 21.60 11.61
C ALA A 781 5.51 20.23 10.92
N SER A 782 5.59 19.15 11.70
CA SER A 782 5.62 17.77 11.22
C SER A 782 4.22 17.20 10.93
N LEU A 783 3.15 17.86 11.38
CA LEU A 783 1.78 17.38 11.20
C LEU A 783 1.39 17.30 9.72
N ARG A 784 0.63 16.26 9.39
CA ARG A 784 0.06 15.95 8.08
C ARG A 784 -1.45 15.73 8.15
N ARG A 785 -1.96 15.19 9.27
CA ARG A 785 -3.38 14.97 9.51
C ARG A 785 -3.80 15.55 10.87
N VAL A 786 -4.85 16.36 10.87
CA VAL A 786 -5.47 16.90 12.09
C VAL A 786 -6.96 16.61 12.04
N GLU A 787 -7.47 15.92 13.05
CA GLU A 787 -8.88 15.64 13.24
C GLU A 787 -9.36 16.27 14.54
N VAL A 788 -10.48 16.98 14.50
CA VAL A 788 -11.02 17.71 15.64
C VAL A 788 -12.53 17.52 15.74
N GLN A 789 -13.02 17.18 16.93
CA GLN A 789 -14.44 17.12 17.28
C GLN A 789 -14.76 18.12 18.38
N PHE A 790 -15.76 18.98 18.19
CA PHE A 790 -16.16 20.00 19.18
C PHE A 790 -17.35 19.59 20.06
N CYS A 791 -18.34 18.86 19.54
CA CYS A 791 -19.45 18.33 20.33
C CYS A 791 -20.13 17.13 19.63
N ASP A 792 -21.01 16.41 20.34
CA ASP A 792 -21.89 15.39 19.75
C ASP A 792 -23.22 16.03 19.28
N PRO A 793 -24.02 15.36 18.42
CA PRO A 793 -25.27 15.90 17.88
C PRO A 793 -26.34 16.20 18.95
N ASP A 794 -26.34 15.42 20.04
CA ASP A 794 -27.39 15.46 21.08
C ASP A 794 -27.00 16.31 22.30
N ASP A 795 -25.80 16.89 22.31
CA ASP A 795 -25.33 17.70 23.44
C ASP A 795 -26.07 19.06 23.52
N PRO A 796 -26.35 19.57 24.74
CA PRO A 796 -26.90 20.90 24.91
C PRO A 796 -25.91 21.98 24.44
N PRO A 797 -26.39 23.15 23.97
CA PRO A 797 -25.53 24.22 23.49
C PRO A 797 -24.63 24.75 24.61
N ASP A 798 -23.33 24.52 24.48
CA ASP A 798 -22.29 25.04 25.36
C ASP A 798 -22.12 26.56 25.13
N LEU A 799 -22.18 27.34 26.22
CA LEU A 799 -22.06 28.80 26.22
C LEU A 799 -20.72 29.29 25.65
N ASP A 800 -19.65 28.49 25.79
CA ASP A 800 -18.30 28.84 25.34
C ASP A 800 -17.90 28.23 23.98
N ALA A 801 -18.78 27.42 23.35
CA ALA A 801 -18.47 26.68 22.12
C ALA A 801 -17.90 27.58 21.01
N SER A 802 -18.52 28.73 20.78
CA SER A 802 -18.11 29.70 19.76
C SER A 802 -16.68 30.22 19.99
N ALA A 803 -16.33 30.49 21.25
CA ALA A 803 -15.02 31.00 21.64
C ALA A 803 -13.94 29.91 21.53
N LYS A 804 -14.28 28.65 21.85
CA LYS A 804 -13.40 27.49 21.65
C LYS A 804 -13.07 27.31 20.16
N VAL A 805 -14.09 27.28 19.29
CA VAL A 805 -13.91 27.15 17.84
C VAL A 805 -13.08 28.31 17.29
N ALA A 806 -13.39 29.55 17.69
CA ALA A 806 -12.63 30.72 17.24
C ALA A 806 -11.15 30.63 17.64
N THR A 807 -10.86 30.20 18.87
CA THR A 807 -9.49 30.03 19.37
C THR A 807 -8.72 28.98 18.56
N PHE A 808 -9.33 27.85 18.24
CA PHE A 808 -8.72 26.84 17.35
C PHE A 808 -8.47 27.38 15.94
N CYS A 809 -9.43 28.10 15.37
CA CYS A 809 -9.33 28.60 14.00
C CYS A 809 -8.23 29.65 13.81
N VAL A 810 -7.85 30.37 14.87
CA VAL A 810 -6.67 31.25 14.86
C VAL A 810 -5.40 30.45 14.53
N ALA A 811 -5.29 29.20 15.01
CA ALA A 811 -4.12 28.38 14.74
C ALA A 811 -4.04 27.90 13.29
N LEU A 812 -5.18 27.76 12.59
CA LEU A 812 -5.21 27.44 11.15
C LEU A 812 -4.57 28.53 10.29
N ALA A 813 -4.46 29.76 10.80
CA ALA A 813 -3.74 30.85 10.16
C ALA A 813 -2.22 30.82 10.37
N SER A 814 -1.69 29.80 11.05
CA SER A 814 -0.26 29.59 11.27
C SER A 814 0.45 29.09 10.01
N THR A 815 1.68 29.58 9.76
CA THR A 815 2.54 29.05 8.69
C THR A 815 3.13 27.68 9.00
N TYR A 816 3.14 27.27 10.26
CA TYR A 816 3.68 25.98 10.68
C TYR A 816 2.82 24.80 10.19
N LEU A 817 1.52 25.02 9.95
CA LEU A 817 0.61 24.01 9.39
C LEU A 817 0.63 23.95 7.85
N SER A 818 1.61 24.59 7.19
CA SER A 818 1.69 24.63 5.71
C SER A 818 1.88 23.26 5.05
N LYS A 819 2.37 22.26 5.80
CA LYS A 819 2.51 20.86 5.35
C LYS A 819 1.28 19.98 5.63
N LEU A 820 0.24 20.52 6.27
CA LEU A 820 -0.98 19.78 6.58
C LEU A 820 -1.66 19.32 5.28
N GLN A 821 -2.00 18.04 5.19
CA GLN A 821 -2.63 17.40 4.03
C GLN A 821 -4.10 17.07 4.29
N VAL A 822 -4.46 16.71 5.51
CA VAL A 822 -5.84 16.37 5.88
C VAL A 822 -6.29 17.17 7.10
N LEU A 823 -7.46 17.81 6.97
CA LEU A 823 -8.14 18.50 8.06
C LEU A 823 -9.58 17.99 8.14
N GLN A 824 -9.92 17.34 9.25
CA GLN A 824 -11.29 16.95 9.57
C GLN A 824 -11.79 17.76 10.77
N VAL A 825 -12.94 18.40 10.60
CA VAL A 825 -13.61 19.19 11.64
C VAL A 825 -15.03 18.70 11.81
N GLU A 826 -15.41 18.39 13.05
CA GLU A 826 -16.67 17.78 13.41
C GLU A 826 -17.37 18.53 14.55
N GLY A 827 -18.70 18.65 14.48
CA GLY A 827 -19.54 19.09 15.60
C GLY A 827 -19.52 20.60 15.88
N ILE A 828 -19.66 21.45 14.87
CA ILE A 828 -19.81 22.90 15.08
C ILE A 828 -21.29 23.26 14.91
N GLN A 829 -22.01 23.49 16.01
CA GLN A 829 -23.46 23.73 15.95
C GLN A 829 -23.84 25.22 15.80
N ASP A 830 -22.95 26.14 16.15
CA ASP A 830 -23.24 27.57 16.20
C ASP A 830 -22.74 28.36 14.98
N ARG A 831 -23.47 29.41 14.64
CA ARG A 831 -23.19 30.29 13.50
C ARG A 831 -21.84 31.03 13.63
N SER A 832 -21.49 31.45 14.84
CA SER A 832 -20.23 32.13 15.12
C SER A 832 -19.02 31.21 14.89
N GLY A 833 -19.12 29.95 15.31
CA GLY A 833 -18.11 28.92 15.12
C GLY A 833 -17.90 28.58 13.65
N SER A 834 -18.97 28.40 12.87
CA SER A 834 -18.84 28.15 11.43
C SER A 834 -18.21 29.33 10.69
N ARG A 835 -18.55 30.57 11.07
CA ARG A 835 -17.90 31.78 10.54
C ARG A 835 -16.42 31.85 10.92
N ALA A 836 -16.06 31.47 12.15
CA ALA A 836 -14.68 31.44 12.59
C ALA A 836 -13.84 30.39 11.85
N LEU A 837 -14.41 29.21 11.59
CA LEU A 837 -13.80 28.17 10.76
C LEU A 837 -13.53 28.69 9.34
N CYS A 838 -14.54 29.31 8.72
CA CYS A 838 -14.39 29.92 7.40
C CYS A 838 -13.30 31.01 7.39
N ALA A 839 -13.19 31.81 8.45
CA ALA A 839 -12.13 32.82 8.59
C ALA A 839 -10.73 32.19 8.72
N GLY A 840 -10.60 31.09 9.48
CA GLY A 840 -9.35 30.34 9.61
C GLY A 840 -8.87 29.76 8.27
N LEU A 841 -9.77 29.13 7.52
CA LEU A 841 -9.50 28.59 6.18
C LEU A 841 -9.12 29.68 5.17
N ARG A 842 -9.74 30.87 5.28
CA ARG A 842 -9.47 32.03 4.43
C ARG A 842 -8.05 32.60 4.57
N SER A 843 -7.32 32.23 5.62
CA SER A 843 -5.92 32.63 5.82
C SER A 843 -5.00 32.24 4.66
N GLY A 844 -5.34 31.18 3.92
CA GLY A 844 -4.57 30.67 2.78
C GLY A 844 -3.21 30.08 3.15
N LYS A 845 -2.99 29.73 4.44
CA LYS A 845 -1.73 29.15 4.92
C LYS A 845 -1.65 27.64 4.77
N LEU A 846 -2.79 26.96 4.61
CA LEU A 846 -2.92 25.52 4.42
C LEU A 846 -2.67 25.12 2.95
N SER A 847 -1.52 25.49 2.40
CA SER A 847 -1.23 25.34 0.96
C SER A 847 -1.12 23.89 0.48
N SER A 848 -0.80 22.96 1.39
CA SER A 848 -0.65 21.53 1.07
C SER A 848 -1.91 20.71 1.36
N LEU A 849 -3.01 21.35 1.78
CA LEU A 849 -4.24 20.66 2.17
C LEU A 849 -4.87 19.99 0.95
N ARG A 850 -5.05 18.67 1.03
CA ARG A 850 -5.63 17.82 -0.02
C ARG A 850 -7.05 17.40 0.32
N GLU A 851 -7.34 17.16 1.60
CA GLU A 851 -8.64 16.72 2.08
C GLU A 851 -9.15 17.66 3.17
N LEU A 852 -10.36 18.18 2.95
CA LEU A 852 -11.12 18.93 3.94
C LEU A 852 -12.44 18.20 4.17
N SER A 853 -12.62 17.65 5.37
CA SER A 853 -13.86 17.01 5.79
C SER A 853 -14.54 17.86 6.87
N LEU A 854 -15.73 18.35 6.53
CA LEU A 854 -16.61 19.12 7.39
C LEU A 854 -17.79 18.22 7.75
N ARG A 855 -17.83 17.71 8.98
CA ARG A 855 -18.89 16.81 9.45
C ARG A 855 -19.74 17.52 10.49
N GLN A 856 -21.06 17.45 10.38
CA GLN A 856 -21.95 18.00 11.41
C GLN A 856 -21.67 19.47 11.74
N ILE A 857 -21.47 20.30 10.70
CA ILE A 857 -21.26 21.74 10.84
C ILE A 857 -22.54 22.48 10.48
N SER A 858 -22.98 23.41 11.32
CA SER A 858 -24.12 24.29 11.06
C SER A 858 -23.73 25.38 10.06
N LEU A 859 -23.97 25.09 8.77
CA LEU A 859 -23.69 26.00 7.67
C LEU A 859 -24.86 26.94 7.33
N GLN A 860 -25.99 26.84 8.05
CA GLN A 860 -27.17 27.68 7.79
C GLN A 860 -26.81 29.17 7.90
N SER A 861 -27.04 29.95 6.85
CA SER A 861 -26.83 31.41 6.76
C SER A 861 -25.38 31.93 6.71
N GLU A 862 -24.37 31.05 6.59
CA GLU A 862 -22.94 31.42 6.44
C GLU A 862 -22.33 30.94 5.10
N GLU A 863 -23.18 30.74 4.09
CA GLU A 863 -22.77 30.13 2.82
C GLU A 863 -21.90 31.07 1.97
N ALA A 864 -22.04 32.38 2.18
CA ALA A 864 -21.12 33.40 1.68
C ALA A 864 -19.72 33.30 2.30
N ALA A 865 -19.62 32.99 3.60
CA ALA A 865 -18.34 32.89 4.27
C ALA A 865 -17.56 31.64 3.83
N LEU A 866 -18.27 30.52 3.65
CA LEU A 866 -17.73 29.26 3.16
C LEU A 866 -17.25 29.38 1.70
N SER A 867 -18.07 29.98 0.83
CA SER A 867 -17.71 30.18 -0.58
C SER A 867 -16.52 31.14 -0.76
N GLU A 868 -16.34 32.10 0.13
CA GLU A 868 -15.13 32.94 0.17
C GLU A 868 -13.88 32.22 0.69
N ALA A 869 -14.04 31.20 1.54
CA ALA A 869 -12.93 30.41 2.06
C ALA A 869 -12.46 29.33 1.07
N LEU A 870 -13.38 28.74 0.32
CA LEU A 870 -13.13 27.65 -0.64
C LEU A 870 -12.77 28.18 -2.04
N ASP A 871 -11.61 28.82 -2.14
CA ASP A 871 -11.05 29.37 -3.38
C ASP A 871 -9.65 28.78 -3.66
N ALA A 872 -9.28 28.60 -4.93
CA ALA A 872 -7.99 28.06 -5.34
C ALA A 872 -6.80 28.89 -4.87
N GLN A 873 -6.96 30.21 -4.69
CA GLN A 873 -5.89 31.05 -4.12
C GLN A 873 -5.62 30.73 -2.65
N LYS A 874 -6.62 30.21 -1.92
CA LYS A 874 -6.54 29.91 -0.50
C LYS A 874 -6.18 28.47 -0.23
N LEU A 875 -6.78 27.54 -1.00
CA LEU A 875 -6.57 26.10 -0.87
C LEU A 875 -6.15 25.51 -2.23
N PRO A 876 -4.94 25.82 -2.72
CA PRO A 876 -4.49 25.44 -4.06
C PRO A 876 -4.29 23.93 -4.26
N GLY A 877 -4.13 23.17 -3.17
CA GLY A 877 -3.89 21.73 -3.20
C GLY A 877 -5.15 20.86 -2.97
N LEU A 878 -6.32 21.46 -2.75
CA LEU A 878 -7.50 20.73 -2.28
C LEU A 878 -8.06 19.84 -3.39
N ARG A 879 -8.10 18.52 -3.13
CA ARG A 879 -8.60 17.47 -4.01
C ARG A 879 -9.93 16.89 -3.53
N MET A 880 -10.13 16.80 -2.22
CA MET A 880 -11.34 16.23 -1.65
C MET A 880 -12.00 17.24 -0.72
N LEU A 881 -13.26 17.54 -1.01
CA LEU A 881 -14.13 18.29 -0.12
C LEU A 881 -15.31 17.41 0.28
N SER A 882 -15.41 17.08 1.56
CA SER A 882 -16.56 16.38 2.12
C SER A 882 -17.30 17.33 3.05
N ILE A 883 -18.57 17.58 2.75
CA ILE A 883 -19.52 18.31 3.60
C ILE A 883 -20.59 17.29 3.96
N TYR A 884 -20.39 16.60 5.08
CA TYR A 884 -21.24 15.50 5.53
C TYR A 884 -22.13 15.98 6.66
N GLU A 885 -23.44 15.69 6.59
CA GLU A 885 -24.38 15.96 7.69
C GLU A 885 -24.34 17.40 8.21
N SER A 886 -24.04 18.37 7.34
CA SER A 886 -23.75 19.77 7.73
C SER A 886 -24.89 20.74 7.36
N SER A 887 -26.12 20.23 7.27
CA SER A 887 -27.33 21.01 6.95
C SER A 887 -27.20 21.94 5.73
N LEU A 888 -26.39 21.59 4.73
CA LEU A 888 -26.21 22.40 3.53
C LEU A 888 -27.54 22.54 2.77
N SER A 889 -27.98 23.78 2.57
CA SER A 889 -29.23 24.13 1.86
C SER A 889 -29.02 24.26 0.34
N ASN A 890 -30.09 24.24 -0.44
CA ASN A 890 -30.02 24.48 -1.89
C ASN A 890 -29.43 25.86 -2.22
N ASP A 891 -29.84 26.90 -1.49
CA ASP A 891 -29.33 28.25 -1.66
C ASP A 891 -27.84 28.34 -1.29
N GLY A 892 -27.43 27.57 -0.29
CA GLY A 892 -26.04 27.43 0.11
C GLY A 892 -25.15 26.78 -0.92
N LEU A 893 -25.60 25.66 -1.47
CA LEU A 893 -24.93 25.00 -2.60
C LEU A 893 -24.89 25.95 -3.80
N LYS A 894 -26.00 26.61 -4.14
CA LYS A 894 -26.07 27.56 -5.25
C LYS A 894 -25.11 28.74 -5.06
N ALA A 895 -24.99 29.28 -3.85
CA ALA A 895 -24.02 30.34 -3.55
C ALA A 895 -22.57 29.86 -3.73
N LEU A 896 -22.24 28.66 -3.26
CA LEU A 896 -20.93 28.04 -3.45
C LEU A 896 -20.61 27.83 -4.94
N LEU A 897 -21.55 27.27 -5.70
CA LEU A 897 -21.40 27.03 -7.13
C LEU A 897 -21.29 28.35 -7.91
N ASN A 898 -22.09 29.36 -7.59
CA ASN A 898 -22.00 30.69 -8.19
C ASN A 898 -20.64 31.35 -7.91
N ALA A 899 -20.11 31.18 -6.69
CA ALA A 899 -18.79 31.67 -6.35
C ALA A 899 -17.71 30.97 -7.18
N TRP A 900 -17.81 29.67 -7.41
CA TRP A 900 -16.91 28.90 -8.28
C TRP A 900 -17.08 29.19 -9.78
N THR A 901 -18.25 29.66 -10.20
CA THR A 901 -18.45 30.20 -11.55
C THR A 901 -17.70 31.52 -11.74
N ASN A 902 -17.69 32.37 -10.71
CA ASN A 902 -17.08 33.71 -10.77
C ASN A 902 -15.59 33.74 -10.39
N ARG A 903 -15.15 32.85 -9.51
CA ARG A 903 -13.76 32.72 -9.00
C ARG A 903 -13.15 31.40 -9.47
N THR A 904 -11.86 31.21 -9.22
CA THR A 904 -11.17 29.95 -9.56
C THR A 904 -11.44 28.89 -8.49
N PRO A 905 -12.24 27.85 -8.75
CA PRO A 905 -12.49 26.81 -7.76
C PRO A 905 -11.21 26.03 -7.43
N PRO A 906 -11.09 25.47 -6.21
CA PRO A 906 -10.03 24.52 -5.89
C PRO A 906 -10.07 23.31 -6.85
N PRO A 907 -8.92 22.67 -7.12
CA PRO A 907 -8.84 21.60 -8.12
C PRO A 907 -9.31 20.25 -7.52
N LEU A 908 -10.59 20.20 -7.16
CA LEU A 908 -11.29 19.09 -6.53
C LEU A 908 -11.43 17.90 -7.48
N ASP A 909 -11.07 16.71 -7.00
CA ASP A 909 -11.32 15.37 -7.54
C ASP A 909 -12.62 14.77 -7.03
N LEU A 910 -12.93 14.97 -5.75
CA LEU A 910 -14.12 14.41 -5.11
C LEU A 910 -14.87 15.48 -4.30
N LEU A 911 -16.18 15.57 -4.54
CA LEU A 911 -17.12 16.42 -3.81
C LEU A 911 -18.17 15.53 -3.13
N ASP A 912 -18.04 15.33 -1.83
CA ASP A 912 -18.99 14.55 -1.05
C ASP A 912 -19.97 15.47 -0.33
N LEU A 913 -21.25 15.37 -0.69
CA LEU A 913 -22.35 16.13 -0.11
C LEU A 913 -23.39 15.20 0.53
N GLN A 914 -22.97 14.01 0.96
CA GLN A 914 -23.85 13.01 1.54
C GLN A 914 -24.54 13.53 2.83
N ARG A 915 -25.78 13.09 3.05
CA ARG A 915 -26.57 13.40 4.26
C ARG A 915 -26.82 14.89 4.50
N ASN A 916 -27.00 15.70 3.46
CA ASN A 916 -27.46 17.08 3.59
C ASN A 916 -28.98 17.22 3.31
N SER A 917 -29.49 18.45 3.36
CA SER A 917 -30.89 18.78 3.09
C SER A 917 -31.13 19.24 1.64
N LEU A 918 -30.32 18.75 0.69
CA LEU A 918 -30.44 19.13 -0.73
C LEU A 918 -31.70 18.51 -1.34
N SER A 919 -32.42 19.27 -2.15
CA SER A 919 -33.55 18.80 -2.95
C SER A 919 -33.29 18.94 -4.46
N ASP A 920 -34.30 18.67 -5.29
CA ASP A 920 -34.21 18.73 -6.75
C ASP A 920 -33.63 20.05 -7.27
N GLY A 921 -33.96 21.19 -6.64
CA GLY A 921 -33.38 22.49 -7.03
C GLY A 921 -31.87 22.62 -6.75
N GLY A 922 -31.34 21.91 -5.75
CA GLY A 922 -29.90 21.79 -5.50
C GLY A 922 -29.22 20.90 -6.53
N ALA A 923 -29.89 19.80 -6.91
CA ALA A 923 -29.45 18.92 -7.99
C ALA A 923 -29.40 19.64 -9.35
N GLU A 924 -30.40 20.45 -9.69
CA GLU A 924 -30.41 21.29 -10.90
C GLU A 924 -29.25 22.30 -10.91
N SER A 925 -29.06 23.03 -9.81
CA SER A 925 -27.96 24.00 -9.68
C SER A 925 -26.59 23.33 -9.86
N LEU A 926 -26.44 22.10 -9.34
CA LEU A 926 -25.23 21.32 -9.54
C LEU A 926 -25.09 20.85 -11.00
N ALA A 927 -26.17 20.40 -11.64
CA ALA A 927 -26.15 20.01 -13.06
C ALA A 927 -25.67 21.15 -13.97
N ASP A 928 -26.20 22.36 -13.75
CA ASP A 928 -25.82 23.57 -14.49
C ASP A 928 -24.33 23.89 -14.29
N PHE A 929 -23.84 23.77 -13.05
CA PHE A 929 -22.43 23.97 -12.76
C PHE A 929 -21.54 22.90 -13.40
N LEU A 930 -21.92 21.62 -13.34
CA LEU A 930 -21.16 20.53 -13.96
C LEU A 930 -21.10 20.69 -15.49
N ALA A 931 -22.18 21.19 -16.11
CA ALA A 931 -22.22 21.51 -17.53
C ALA A 931 -21.23 22.64 -17.91
N SER A 932 -20.95 23.57 -16.99
CA SER A 932 -20.00 24.67 -17.21
C SER A 932 -18.53 24.22 -17.29
N ARG A 933 -18.21 22.98 -16.89
CA ARG A 933 -16.85 22.39 -16.88
C ARG A 933 -15.78 23.23 -16.18
N ARG A 934 -16.17 24.03 -15.19
CA ARG A 934 -15.26 24.91 -14.42
C ARG A 934 -14.28 24.15 -13.51
N ILE A 935 -14.64 22.93 -13.09
CA ILE A 935 -13.75 22.00 -12.37
C ILE A 935 -13.55 20.76 -13.25
N PRO A 936 -12.64 20.81 -14.24
CA PRO A 936 -12.37 19.64 -15.10
C PRO A 936 -11.79 18.47 -14.30
N SER A 937 -11.17 18.79 -13.16
CA SER A 937 -10.69 17.80 -12.21
C SER A 937 -11.79 17.20 -11.35
N LEU A 938 -13.10 17.42 -11.50
CA LEU A 938 -14.08 16.73 -10.63
C LEU A 938 -14.48 15.35 -11.22
N SER A 939 -14.21 14.25 -10.50
CA SER A 939 -14.53 12.87 -10.96
C SER A 939 -15.68 12.23 -10.22
N LYS A 940 -15.90 12.59 -8.95
CA LYS A 940 -16.95 11.97 -8.13
C LYS A 940 -17.68 13.01 -7.30
N VAL A 941 -18.99 13.00 -7.39
CA VAL A 941 -19.93 13.77 -6.60
C VAL A 941 -20.82 12.76 -5.88
N ASN A 942 -20.75 12.73 -4.55
CA ASN A 942 -21.64 11.89 -3.76
C ASN A 942 -22.83 12.71 -3.26
N LEU A 943 -24.03 12.31 -3.67
CA LEU A 943 -25.30 12.95 -3.28
C LEU A 943 -26.19 12.02 -2.45
N ARG A 944 -25.69 10.85 -2.03
CA ARG A 944 -26.49 9.85 -1.31
C ARG A 944 -27.12 10.43 -0.05
N ARG A 945 -28.29 9.91 0.32
CA ARG A 945 -29.02 10.29 1.55
C ARG A 945 -29.35 11.80 1.65
N ASN A 946 -29.61 12.45 0.51
CA ASN A 946 -30.24 13.79 0.44
C ASN A 946 -31.76 13.67 0.15
N ARG A 947 -32.48 14.79 0.05
CA ARG A 947 -33.92 14.85 -0.28
C ARG A 947 -34.16 15.05 -1.79
N ILE A 948 -33.35 14.41 -2.62
CA ILE A 948 -33.43 14.48 -4.09
C ILE A 948 -34.38 13.38 -4.58
N SER A 949 -35.32 13.72 -5.45
CA SER A 949 -36.27 12.77 -6.03
C SER A 949 -35.58 11.76 -6.93
N HIS A 950 -36.19 10.58 -7.07
CA HIS A 950 -35.70 9.55 -7.98
C HIS A 950 -35.62 10.06 -9.43
N VAL A 951 -36.54 10.94 -9.84
CA VAL A 951 -36.56 11.51 -11.19
C VAL A 951 -35.36 12.43 -11.42
N ALA A 952 -35.08 13.35 -10.49
CA ALA A 952 -33.92 14.25 -10.57
C ALA A 952 -32.59 13.49 -10.50
N THR A 953 -32.54 12.44 -9.68
CA THR A 953 -31.39 11.51 -9.57
C THR A 953 -31.11 10.81 -10.90
N VAL A 954 -32.13 10.22 -11.53
CA VAL A 954 -32.00 9.55 -12.83
C VAL A 954 -31.61 10.55 -13.93
N TRP A 955 -32.16 11.77 -13.89
CA TRP A 955 -31.80 12.83 -14.82
C TRP A 955 -30.32 13.25 -14.69
N LEU A 956 -29.84 13.48 -13.47
CA LEU A 956 -28.43 13.77 -13.17
C LEU A 956 -27.51 12.62 -13.61
N ARG A 957 -27.87 11.37 -13.32
CA ARG A 957 -27.12 10.20 -13.79
C ARG A 957 -27.16 10.05 -15.30
N LYS A 958 -28.22 10.48 -15.99
CA LYS A 958 -28.27 10.44 -17.46
C LYS A 958 -27.36 11.51 -18.08
N GLY A 959 -27.28 12.69 -17.45
CA GLY A 959 -26.37 13.77 -17.87
C GLY A 959 -24.91 13.51 -17.50
N PHE A 960 -24.65 12.90 -16.34
CA PHE A 960 -23.33 12.71 -15.74
C PHE A 960 -23.16 11.31 -15.09
N PRO A 961 -23.30 10.22 -15.87
CA PRO A 961 -23.42 8.84 -15.35
C PRO A 961 -22.22 8.31 -14.57
N GLU A 962 -21.04 8.89 -14.79
CA GLU A 962 -19.78 8.44 -14.18
C GLU A 962 -19.32 9.32 -13.03
N MET A 963 -19.96 10.49 -12.86
CA MET A 963 -19.54 11.51 -11.91
C MET A 963 -20.48 11.61 -10.70
N VAL A 964 -21.75 11.20 -10.80
CA VAL A 964 -22.72 11.35 -9.72
C VAL A 964 -23.07 10.01 -9.09
N ASP A 965 -22.68 9.82 -7.83
CA ASP A 965 -23.05 8.72 -6.96
C ASP A 965 -24.21 9.22 -6.06
N SER A 966 -25.43 9.13 -6.57
CA SER A 966 -26.66 9.67 -5.95
C SER A 966 -27.52 8.61 -5.30
#